data_AF-A0A2C9WF62-F1
#
_entry.id   AF-A0A2C9WF62-F1
#
_cell.length_a   1.000
_cell.length_b   1.000
_cell.length_c   1.000
_cell.angle_alpha   90.00
_cell.angle_beta   90.00
_cell.angle_gamma   90.00
#
_symmetry.space_group_name_H-M   'P 1'
#
loop_
_entity.id
_entity.type
_entity.pdbx_description
1 polymer ?
#
loop_
_entity_poly.entity_id
_entity_poly.type
_entity_poly.pdbx_seq_one_letter_code
_entity_poly.pdbx_strand_id
1 'polypeptide(L)'
;MAFFQRWWLEQSEEMQEQMRKLVDAGQLEFVNGGWCMHDEATTHYVDMIDQTTLGHLAIKQQFNKTPRAGWQIDPFGHSAVQAYLLGAELGFDSVHFARIDYQDRAKRKGDKSLEVIWRASKTFGSSSQIFANAFPVHYSPPPGFHFEVFDYFVPVQDNPLLFDYNVEQRVNDFINAAITQANVTRTNHIMWTMGDDFQYQYAESWFKQMDKLIHYVNKDGRVNALYSTPSIYTDVKNAANEAWPLKTDDYFPYADGENAYWTGFFTSRPGMKRYVRQLSGFYLATRQLEFLVGKKSNGPSTYSLGDALGIAQHHDAVSGTAKQHTTDDYAKRLAIGASEAEATGNSALSCLVSNKSRDQCATTATFSQCQLLNISYCPPAEEAGVGKSLVIVVYNPLGWNRTEIVRIPVNDANLVISDSSGKTIEAQFVIMDNVTSNLRKFYLKAYLGLSSNQVPQYWLVFPVSVPPLGWSTYFIANAPAIGKRRNGLSVTESPLNETVEIGPGNLKMSFSSTTGQLKRMHNSKTGVDVPLQQSYLWYGSSSDLQQPSGAYIFRPDGSPPHIVARSVPLKVYRGSVVDEVHQQFNPWIYQVTRLYKEKEHAEIEYTIGPIPTEDSIGKEVITQMTANMVTDKVYYTDSNGRDFLKRIRDYRADWNLSVNQPQAGNYYPLNLGIYIEDKKSELSVLVDRATGGASIKDGQIELMLHRELKEMSISANQYKSEMKRMTWKVEGESGDEASPVRGGPVDSSTFVVELGPMEIRTFLLKF
;
A
#
# COMPACT_ATOMS: atom_id res chain seq x y z
N MET A 1 -0.99 -15.92 8.81
CA MET A 1 0.08 -16.89 9.18
C MET A 1 1.26 -16.26 9.90
N ALA A 2 1.54 -14.97 9.75
CA ALA A 2 2.65 -14.28 10.44
C ALA A 2 2.66 -14.50 11.96
N PHE A 3 1.50 -14.40 12.62
CA PHE A 3 1.35 -14.71 14.05
C PHE A 3 1.51 -16.20 14.34
N PHE A 4 0.78 -17.06 13.63
CA PHE A 4 0.83 -18.50 13.84
C PHE A 4 2.26 -19.05 13.70
N GLN A 5 3.01 -18.60 12.69
CA GLN A 5 4.41 -19.01 12.50
C GLN A 5 5.30 -18.60 13.68
N ARG A 6 5.13 -17.38 14.21
CA ARG A 6 5.90 -16.91 15.38
C ARG A 6 5.58 -17.75 16.61
N TRP A 7 4.30 -18.00 16.86
CA TRP A 7 3.86 -18.90 17.93
C TRP A 7 4.41 -20.33 17.74
N TRP A 8 4.29 -20.90 16.53
CA TRP A 8 4.70 -22.26 16.19
C TRP A 8 6.18 -22.55 16.51
N LEU A 9 7.05 -21.57 16.21
CA LEU A 9 8.49 -21.68 16.44
C LEU A 9 8.87 -21.70 17.93
N GLU A 10 7.99 -21.24 18.81
CA GLU A 10 8.20 -21.23 20.26
C GLU A 10 7.60 -22.49 20.95
N GLN A 11 6.86 -23.32 20.24
CA GLN A 11 6.17 -24.48 20.82
C GLN A 11 7.07 -25.70 20.96
N SER A 12 6.78 -26.53 21.97
CA SER A 12 7.38 -27.85 22.12
C SER A 12 6.93 -28.82 21.02
N GLU A 13 7.73 -29.85 20.74
CA GLU A 13 7.37 -30.89 19.77
C GLU A 13 6.03 -31.58 20.11
N GLU A 14 5.74 -31.75 21.41
CA GLU A 14 4.46 -32.31 21.88
C GLU A 14 3.27 -31.40 21.50
N MET A 15 3.38 -30.10 21.74
CA MET A 15 2.34 -29.13 21.37
C MET A 15 2.17 -29.05 19.85
N GLN A 16 3.28 -29.09 19.11
CA GLN A 16 3.23 -29.14 17.65
C GLN A 16 2.51 -30.39 17.14
N GLU A 17 2.74 -31.55 17.76
CA GLU A 17 2.05 -32.79 17.41
C GLU A 17 0.57 -32.76 17.77
N GLN A 18 0.21 -32.20 18.93
CA GLN A 18 -1.18 -31.99 19.29
C GLN A 18 -1.89 -31.07 18.29
N MET A 19 -1.24 -29.99 17.87
CA MET A 19 -1.80 -29.08 16.88
C MET A 19 -1.99 -29.75 15.51
N ARG A 20 -1.02 -30.57 15.07
CA ARG A 20 -1.19 -31.39 13.85
C ARG A 20 -2.44 -32.27 13.94
N LYS A 21 -2.68 -32.94 15.08
CA LYS A 21 -3.89 -33.75 15.30
C LYS A 21 -5.17 -32.92 15.22
N LEU A 22 -5.20 -31.73 15.82
CA LEU A 22 -6.38 -30.84 15.75
C LEU A 22 -6.68 -30.39 14.31
N VAL A 23 -5.63 -30.07 13.55
CA VAL A 23 -5.76 -29.69 12.12
C VAL A 23 -6.19 -30.87 11.26
N ASP A 24 -5.64 -32.07 11.52
CA ASP A 24 -6.01 -33.28 10.78
C ASP A 24 -7.44 -33.75 11.07
N ALA A 25 -7.90 -33.57 12.31
CA ALA A 25 -9.28 -33.81 12.70
C ALA A 25 -10.27 -32.73 12.20
N GLY A 26 -9.78 -31.63 11.62
CA GLY A 26 -10.60 -30.51 11.15
C GLY A 26 -11.15 -29.63 12.28
N GLN A 27 -10.65 -29.76 13.51
CA GLN A 27 -11.03 -28.91 14.64
C GLN A 27 -10.43 -27.50 14.54
N LEU A 28 -9.24 -27.40 13.92
CA LEU A 28 -8.64 -26.13 13.51
C LEU A 28 -8.55 -26.10 11.98
N GLU A 29 -9.27 -25.17 11.35
CA GLU A 29 -9.14 -24.88 9.92
C GLU A 29 -8.38 -23.57 9.69
N PHE A 30 -7.38 -23.61 8.81
CA PHE A 30 -6.77 -22.39 8.31
C PHE A 30 -7.63 -21.81 7.18
N VAL A 31 -8.24 -20.65 7.42
CA VAL A 31 -8.94 -19.84 6.42
C VAL A 31 -8.04 -18.69 5.95
N ASN A 32 -8.22 -18.24 4.70
CA ASN A 32 -7.30 -17.37 3.96
C ASN A 32 -5.90 -17.99 3.80
N GLY A 33 -5.17 -18.16 4.90
CA GLY A 33 -3.87 -18.84 4.95
C GLY A 33 -2.69 -17.99 4.49
N GLY A 34 -2.90 -16.75 4.03
CA GLY A 34 -1.81 -15.83 3.74
C GLY A 34 -1.01 -15.43 4.99
N TRP A 35 0.14 -14.78 4.78
CA TRP A 35 0.95 -14.21 5.86
C TRP A 35 0.12 -13.25 6.71
N CYS A 36 -0.67 -12.39 6.09
CA CYS A 36 -1.65 -11.50 6.71
C CYS A 36 -3.01 -11.59 5.99
N MET A 37 -4.00 -10.88 6.52
CA MET A 37 -5.19 -10.49 5.78
C MET A 37 -4.88 -9.14 5.14
N HIS A 38 -4.57 -9.15 3.84
CA HIS A 38 -4.04 -7.98 3.16
C HIS A 38 -5.12 -6.94 2.87
N ASP A 39 -4.73 -5.66 2.76
CA ASP A 39 -5.58 -4.65 2.12
C ASP A 39 -5.88 -5.06 0.68
N GLU A 40 -7.05 -4.71 0.17
CA GLU A 40 -7.47 -4.95 -1.20
C GLU A 40 -7.41 -3.69 -2.07
N ALA A 41 -7.24 -2.51 -1.48
CA ALA A 41 -7.19 -1.25 -2.23
C ALA A 41 -5.76 -0.85 -2.60
N THR A 42 -4.82 -0.85 -1.65
CA THR A 42 -3.48 -0.24 -1.78
C THR A 42 -2.35 -1.26 -1.94
N THR A 43 -2.70 -2.49 -2.29
CA THR A 43 -1.78 -3.60 -2.57
C THR A 43 -1.63 -3.83 -4.07
N HIS A 44 -0.44 -4.23 -4.50
CA HIS A 44 -0.19 -4.70 -5.85
C HIS A 44 -0.34 -6.23 -5.89
N TYR A 45 -0.89 -6.78 -6.98
CA TYR A 45 -1.22 -8.22 -7.07
C TYR A 45 -0.01 -9.14 -6.83
N VAL A 46 1.20 -8.70 -7.20
CA VAL A 46 2.45 -9.44 -6.94
C VAL A 46 2.66 -9.65 -5.44
N ASP A 47 2.48 -8.61 -4.64
CA ASP A 47 2.70 -8.68 -3.19
C ASP A 47 1.57 -9.46 -2.49
N MET A 48 0.34 -9.36 -3.01
CA MET A 48 -0.78 -10.19 -2.57
C MET A 48 -0.47 -11.68 -2.80
N ILE A 49 0.08 -12.05 -3.96
CA ILE A 49 0.50 -13.42 -4.28
C ILE A 49 1.68 -13.85 -3.39
N ASP A 50 2.71 -13.01 -3.25
CA ASP A 50 3.92 -13.35 -2.49
C ASP A 50 3.60 -13.64 -1.01
N GLN A 51 2.84 -12.77 -0.36
CA GLN A 51 2.45 -12.96 1.05
C GLN A 51 1.53 -14.19 1.22
N THR A 52 0.65 -14.43 0.25
CA THR A 52 -0.25 -15.60 0.28
C THR A 52 0.54 -16.88 0.14
N THR A 53 1.47 -16.91 -0.83
CA THR A 53 2.34 -18.05 -1.11
C THR A 53 3.22 -18.38 0.09
N LEU A 54 3.77 -17.37 0.78
CA LEU A 54 4.57 -17.58 1.98
C LEU A 54 3.77 -18.29 3.09
N GLY A 55 2.53 -17.85 3.33
CA GLY A 55 1.65 -18.47 4.30
C GLY A 55 1.17 -19.87 3.90
N HIS A 56 0.75 -20.05 2.64
CA HIS A 56 0.29 -21.33 2.12
C HIS A 56 1.41 -22.38 2.10
N LEU A 57 2.65 -21.98 1.78
CA LEU A 57 3.81 -22.86 1.83
C LEU A 57 4.07 -23.34 3.26
N ALA A 58 4.00 -22.45 4.26
CA ALA A 58 4.15 -22.83 5.66
C ALA A 58 3.07 -23.82 6.10
N ILE A 59 1.80 -23.57 5.76
CA ILE A 59 0.69 -24.49 6.05
C ILE A 59 0.91 -25.85 5.38
N LYS A 60 1.30 -25.85 4.10
CA LYS A 60 1.49 -27.07 3.32
C LYS A 60 2.64 -27.92 3.89
N GLN A 61 3.74 -27.29 4.28
CA GLN A 61 4.90 -27.98 4.83
C GLN A 61 4.63 -28.57 6.22
N GLN A 62 3.91 -27.87 7.09
CA GLN A 62 3.69 -28.31 8.47
C GLN A 62 2.49 -29.23 8.64
N PHE A 63 1.43 -29.05 7.83
CA PHE A 63 0.14 -29.71 8.04
C PHE A 63 -0.38 -30.44 6.78
N ASN A 64 0.29 -30.32 5.64
CA ASN A 64 -0.17 -30.84 4.34
C ASN A 64 -1.60 -30.42 3.97
N LYS A 65 -2.09 -29.28 4.48
CA LYS A 65 -3.40 -28.72 4.15
C LYS A 65 -3.29 -27.62 3.09
N THR A 66 -4.44 -27.34 2.45
CA THR A 66 -4.62 -26.25 1.50
C THR A 66 -5.95 -25.57 1.85
N PRO A 67 -5.95 -24.29 2.27
CA PRO A 67 -7.18 -23.54 2.57
C PRO A 67 -8.15 -23.53 1.39
N ARG A 68 -9.46 -23.63 1.66
CA ARG A 68 -10.54 -23.57 0.64
C ARG A 68 -11.40 -22.32 0.72
N ALA A 69 -11.33 -21.58 1.82
CA ALA A 69 -12.15 -20.40 2.08
C ALA A 69 -11.28 -19.16 2.30
N GLY A 70 -11.47 -18.14 1.47
CA GLY A 70 -10.93 -16.81 1.67
C GLY A 70 -11.62 -16.11 2.84
N TRP A 71 -10.85 -15.42 3.67
CA TRP A 71 -11.33 -14.71 4.86
C TRP A 71 -10.80 -13.28 4.82
N GLN A 72 -11.65 -12.35 4.40
CA GLN A 72 -11.36 -10.93 4.17
C GLN A 72 -12.36 -10.08 4.97
N ILE A 73 -12.46 -10.35 6.27
CA ILE A 73 -13.50 -9.75 7.11
C ILE A 73 -13.31 -8.26 7.35
N ASP A 74 -12.07 -7.77 7.27
CA ASP A 74 -11.71 -6.42 7.69
C ASP A 74 -11.10 -5.47 6.63
N PRO A 75 -10.69 -5.88 5.40
CA PRO A 75 -10.34 -4.93 4.36
C PRO A 75 -11.49 -3.96 4.02
N PHE A 76 -11.15 -2.70 3.77
CA PHE A 76 -12.11 -1.59 3.69
C PHE A 76 -12.73 -1.43 2.30
N GLY A 77 -13.50 -2.44 1.88
CA GLY A 77 -13.96 -2.65 0.51
C GLY A 77 -13.14 -3.73 -0.19
N HIS A 78 -13.67 -4.29 -1.29
CA HIS A 78 -13.14 -5.53 -1.87
C HIS A 78 -12.90 -5.42 -3.37
N SER A 79 -11.75 -5.91 -3.84
CA SER A 79 -11.28 -5.73 -5.22
C SER A 79 -11.71 -6.84 -6.16
N ALA A 80 -11.77 -6.54 -7.46
CA ALA A 80 -12.05 -7.56 -8.46
C ALA A 80 -10.98 -8.66 -8.47
N VAL A 81 -9.71 -8.26 -8.33
CA VAL A 81 -8.56 -9.16 -8.28
C VAL A 81 -8.62 -10.09 -7.07
N GLN A 82 -9.15 -9.65 -5.93
CA GLN A 82 -9.33 -10.54 -4.77
C GLN A 82 -10.24 -11.72 -5.12
N ALA A 83 -11.34 -11.48 -5.82
CA ALA A 83 -12.31 -12.53 -6.14
C ALA A 83 -11.76 -13.56 -7.12
N TYR A 84 -11.25 -13.08 -8.26
CA TYR A 84 -10.88 -14.01 -9.34
C TYR A 84 -9.47 -14.57 -9.13
N LEU A 85 -8.49 -13.76 -8.70
CA LEU A 85 -7.09 -14.17 -8.63
C LEU A 85 -6.69 -14.69 -7.24
N LEU A 86 -6.96 -13.91 -6.19
CA LEU A 86 -6.65 -14.30 -4.80
C LEU A 86 -7.84 -15.03 -4.13
N GLY A 87 -8.75 -15.55 -4.96
CA GLY A 87 -9.89 -16.36 -4.59
C GLY A 87 -9.93 -17.59 -5.49
N ALA A 88 -10.61 -17.48 -6.63
CA ALA A 88 -10.83 -18.62 -7.53
C ALA A 88 -9.51 -19.26 -8.01
N GLU A 89 -8.55 -18.50 -8.52
CA GLU A 89 -7.27 -19.05 -9.03
C GLU A 89 -6.34 -19.59 -7.92
N LEU A 90 -6.56 -19.25 -6.64
CA LEU A 90 -5.89 -19.93 -5.52
C LEU A 90 -6.45 -21.34 -5.27
N GLY A 91 -7.63 -21.65 -5.83
CA GLY A 91 -8.39 -22.85 -5.55
C GLY A 91 -9.38 -22.69 -4.39
N PHE A 92 -9.78 -21.46 -4.05
CA PHE A 92 -10.84 -21.24 -3.07
C PHE A 92 -12.23 -21.42 -3.69
N ASP A 93 -13.12 -22.03 -2.92
CA ASP A 93 -14.53 -22.18 -3.26
C ASP A 93 -15.34 -20.94 -2.85
N SER A 94 -14.91 -20.27 -1.78
CA SER A 94 -15.61 -19.11 -1.22
C SER A 94 -14.67 -18.01 -0.74
N VAL A 95 -15.23 -16.80 -0.63
CA VAL A 95 -14.63 -15.68 0.09
C VAL A 95 -15.67 -15.01 0.96
N HIS A 96 -15.30 -14.67 2.19
CA HIS A 96 -16.19 -14.13 3.20
C HIS A 96 -15.67 -12.79 3.72
N PHE A 97 -16.54 -11.80 3.82
CA PHE A 97 -16.15 -10.45 4.19
C PHE A 97 -17.28 -9.65 4.85
N ALA A 98 -16.91 -8.65 5.67
CA ALA A 98 -17.90 -7.83 6.36
C ALA A 98 -18.17 -6.47 5.68
N ARG A 99 -17.18 -5.84 5.03
CA ARG A 99 -17.20 -4.40 4.70
C ARG A 99 -17.64 -4.12 3.26
N ILE A 100 -18.95 -3.98 3.07
CA ILE A 100 -19.57 -3.41 1.85
C ILE A 100 -20.30 -2.10 2.18
N ASP A 101 -20.51 -1.27 1.15
CA ASP A 101 -21.24 0.00 1.24
C ASP A 101 -22.58 -0.17 1.97
N TYR A 102 -22.92 0.77 2.85
CA TYR A 102 -24.12 0.68 3.68
C TYR A 102 -25.44 0.70 2.88
N GLN A 103 -25.50 1.43 1.76
CA GLN A 103 -26.65 1.44 0.85
C GLN A 103 -26.75 0.12 0.08
N ASP A 104 -25.61 -0.40 -0.41
CA ASP A 104 -25.55 -1.72 -1.05
C ASP A 104 -26.03 -2.81 -0.08
N ARG A 105 -25.53 -2.80 1.16
CA ARG A 105 -25.94 -3.74 2.21
C ARG A 105 -27.43 -3.69 2.48
N ALA A 106 -28.02 -2.50 2.59
CA ALA A 106 -29.44 -2.34 2.83
C ALA A 106 -30.27 -2.97 1.69
N LYS A 107 -29.88 -2.73 0.43
CA LYS A 107 -30.50 -3.36 -0.73
C LYS A 107 -30.32 -4.88 -0.72
N ARG A 108 -29.09 -5.37 -0.49
CA ARG A 108 -28.77 -6.80 -0.49
C ARG A 108 -29.51 -7.58 0.60
N LYS A 109 -29.78 -6.97 1.74
CA LYS A 109 -30.67 -7.55 2.77
C LYS A 109 -32.09 -7.72 2.25
N GLY A 110 -32.64 -6.70 1.60
CA GLY A 110 -33.98 -6.73 1.01
C GLY A 110 -34.12 -7.80 -0.09
N ASP A 111 -33.11 -7.91 -0.94
CA ASP A 111 -33.12 -8.81 -2.11
C ASP A 111 -32.58 -10.23 -1.80
N LYS A 112 -32.14 -10.47 -0.55
CA LYS A 112 -31.38 -11.66 -0.14
C LYS A 112 -30.20 -11.94 -1.10
N SER A 113 -29.41 -10.92 -1.39
CA SER A 113 -28.24 -10.95 -2.30
C SER A 113 -26.93 -10.54 -1.62
N LEU A 114 -26.84 -10.77 -0.31
CA LEU A 114 -25.59 -10.73 0.46
C LEU A 114 -24.64 -11.87 0.04
N GLU A 115 -25.21 -12.98 -0.40
CA GLU A 115 -24.50 -14.14 -0.93
C GLU A 115 -24.68 -14.19 -2.45
N VAL A 116 -23.58 -14.24 -3.19
CA VAL A 116 -23.56 -14.12 -4.65
C VAL A 116 -22.51 -15.04 -5.27
N ILE A 117 -22.66 -15.32 -6.56
CA ILE A 117 -21.55 -15.80 -7.38
C ILE A 117 -20.86 -14.59 -7.98
N TRP A 118 -19.59 -14.38 -7.65
CA TRP A 118 -18.82 -13.21 -8.06
C TRP A 118 -17.94 -13.54 -9.27
N ARG A 119 -18.28 -12.95 -10.43
CA ARG A 119 -17.51 -13.01 -11.68
C ARG A 119 -16.79 -11.68 -11.90
N ALA A 120 -15.67 -11.52 -11.22
CA ALA A 120 -14.97 -10.23 -11.17
C ALA A 120 -14.08 -9.96 -12.38
N SER A 121 -13.55 -11.01 -13.04
CA SER A 121 -12.76 -10.85 -14.26
C SER A 121 -13.65 -10.85 -15.49
N LYS A 122 -13.61 -9.76 -16.27
CA LYS A 122 -14.28 -9.69 -17.58
C LYS A 122 -13.70 -10.69 -18.58
N THR A 123 -12.42 -11.03 -18.43
CA THR A 123 -11.69 -11.96 -19.29
C THR A 123 -12.12 -13.40 -19.04
N PHE A 124 -12.14 -13.82 -17.78
CA PHE A 124 -12.39 -15.22 -17.41
C PHE A 124 -13.88 -15.52 -17.13
N GLY A 125 -14.66 -14.50 -16.74
CA GLY A 125 -16.09 -14.66 -16.50
C GLY A 125 -16.39 -15.77 -15.50
N SER A 126 -17.13 -16.79 -15.93
CA SER A 126 -17.53 -17.91 -15.06
C SER A 126 -16.42 -18.92 -14.78
N SER A 127 -15.30 -18.94 -15.52
CA SER A 127 -14.23 -19.92 -15.27
C SER A 127 -13.41 -19.60 -14.02
N SER A 128 -13.43 -18.34 -13.57
CA SER A 128 -12.74 -17.85 -12.37
C SER A 128 -13.73 -17.11 -11.46
N GLN A 129 -14.87 -17.74 -11.21
CA GLN A 129 -15.92 -17.22 -10.33
C GLN A 129 -15.80 -17.82 -8.92
N ILE A 130 -16.27 -17.10 -7.91
CA ILE A 130 -16.22 -17.54 -6.51
C ILE A 130 -17.54 -17.28 -5.79
N PHE A 131 -17.90 -18.12 -4.81
CA PHE A 131 -19.00 -17.83 -3.90
C PHE A 131 -18.59 -16.75 -2.91
N ALA A 132 -19.23 -15.58 -2.97
CA ALA A 132 -18.92 -14.45 -2.10
C ALA A 132 -20.03 -14.25 -1.07
N ASN A 133 -19.67 -14.18 0.21
CA ASN A 133 -20.60 -13.99 1.32
C ASN A 133 -20.26 -12.69 2.07
N ALA A 134 -21.06 -11.66 1.82
CA ALA A 134 -21.03 -10.41 2.57
C ALA A 134 -21.84 -10.56 3.86
N PHE A 135 -21.23 -10.32 5.03
CA PHE A 135 -21.95 -10.50 6.29
C PHE A 135 -23.09 -9.48 6.45
N PRO A 136 -24.17 -9.82 7.18
CA PRO A 136 -25.30 -8.91 7.32
C PRO A 136 -24.98 -7.61 8.05
N VAL A 137 -24.01 -7.58 8.96
CA VAL A 137 -23.72 -6.37 9.78
C VAL A 137 -22.22 -6.17 9.95
N HIS A 138 -21.61 -6.98 10.79
CA HIS A 138 -20.19 -6.93 11.15
C HIS A 138 -19.62 -8.36 11.14
N TYR A 139 -18.35 -8.51 11.49
CA TYR A 139 -17.72 -9.82 11.74
C TYR A 139 -17.81 -10.26 13.21
N SER A 140 -18.55 -9.52 14.05
CA SER A 140 -18.86 -9.87 15.44
C SER A 140 -20.01 -10.87 15.55
N PRO A 141 -20.18 -11.57 16.69
CA PRO A 141 -21.39 -12.32 16.97
C PRO A 141 -22.62 -11.40 17.05
N PRO A 142 -23.84 -11.95 16.99
CA PRO A 142 -25.05 -11.18 17.26
C PRO A 142 -25.01 -10.52 18.65
N PRO A 143 -25.69 -9.38 18.85
CA PRO A 143 -25.76 -8.71 20.15
C PRO A 143 -26.18 -9.68 21.27
N GLY A 144 -25.42 -9.68 22.37
CA GLY A 144 -25.65 -10.58 23.51
C GLY A 144 -24.98 -11.96 23.41
N PHE A 145 -24.17 -12.20 22.36
CA PHE A 145 -23.43 -13.45 22.13
C PHE A 145 -21.91 -13.26 22.06
N HIS A 146 -21.39 -12.16 22.61
CA HIS A 146 -19.96 -11.93 22.78
C HIS A 146 -19.51 -12.46 24.15
N PHE A 147 -18.56 -13.41 24.18
CA PHE A 147 -18.28 -14.24 25.35
C PHE A 147 -16.82 -14.17 25.83
N GLU A 148 -16.17 -13.03 25.66
CA GLU A 148 -14.79 -12.84 26.15
C GLU A 148 -14.74 -12.80 27.68
N VAL A 149 -13.65 -13.31 28.25
CA VAL A 149 -13.52 -13.57 29.69
C VAL A 149 -13.68 -12.35 30.60
N PHE A 150 -13.43 -11.14 30.08
CA PHE A 150 -13.54 -9.89 30.84
C PHE A 150 -14.80 -9.08 30.52
N ASP A 151 -15.64 -9.60 29.63
CA ASP A 151 -16.87 -8.92 29.25
C ASP A 151 -17.99 -9.22 30.23
N TYR A 152 -18.85 -8.22 30.41
CA TYR A 152 -20.11 -8.43 31.09
C TYR A 152 -21.13 -9.00 30.11
N PHE A 153 -21.25 -10.33 30.09
CA PHE A 153 -22.28 -11.04 29.32
C PHE A 153 -23.15 -11.92 30.22
N VAL A 154 -24.33 -12.30 29.74
CA VAL A 154 -25.24 -13.22 30.45
C VAL A 154 -24.86 -14.66 30.13
N PRO A 155 -24.28 -15.43 31.08
CA PRO A 155 -23.95 -16.83 30.85
C PRO A 155 -25.22 -17.68 30.77
N VAL A 156 -25.15 -18.83 30.10
CA VAL A 156 -26.16 -19.88 30.21
C VAL A 156 -25.98 -20.56 31.57
N GLN A 157 -26.83 -20.20 32.54
CA GLN A 157 -26.92 -20.84 33.84
C GLN A 157 -27.97 -21.94 33.78
N ASP A 158 -27.46 -23.17 33.78
CA ASP A 158 -28.23 -24.39 33.60
C ASP A 158 -28.13 -25.35 34.79
N ASN A 159 -27.50 -24.91 35.88
CA ASN A 159 -27.47 -25.68 37.11
C ASN A 159 -28.75 -25.39 37.93
N PRO A 160 -29.68 -26.35 38.09
CA PRO A 160 -30.92 -26.14 38.83
C PRO A 160 -30.70 -25.94 40.34
N LEU A 161 -29.49 -26.19 40.84
CA LEU A 161 -29.10 -25.96 42.24
C LEU A 161 -28.59 -24.53 42.49
N LEU A 162 -28.41 -23.74 41.45
CA LEU A 162 -27.99 -22.34 41.53
C LEU A 162 -29.17 -21.42 41.20
N PHE A 163 -29.14 -20.20 41.75
CA PHE A 163 -30.12 -19.18 41.38
C PHE A 163 -29.92 -18.71 39.93
N ASP A 164 -30.92 -18.01 39.41
CA ASP A 164 -30.91 -17.38 38.09
C ASP A 164 -30.77 -18.36 36.91
N TYR A 165 -31.38 -19.55 37.03
CA TYR A 165 -31.52 -20.50 35.92
C TYR A 165 -32.22 -19.83 34.73
N ASN A 166 -31.58 -19.81 33.56
CA ASN A 166 -31.99 -18.95 32.44
C ASN A 166 -31.97 -19.63 31.06
N VAL A 167 -31.94 -20.96 31.00
CA VAL A 167 -31.84 -21.71 29.73
C VAL A 167 -32.90 -21.31 28.71
N GLU A 168 -34.18 -21.23 29.11
CA GLU A 168 -35.27 -20.88 28.20
C GLU A 168 -35.08 -19.49 27.59
N GLN A 169 -34.68 -18.50 28.41
CA GLN A 169 -34.40 -17.15 27.95
C GLN A 169 -33.27 -17.15 26.91
N ARG A 170 -32.13 -17.79 27.22
CA ARG A 170 -30.95 -17.78 26.32
C ARG A 170 -31.20 -18.54 25.02
N VAL A 171 -32.00 -19.60 25.04
CA VAL A 171 -32.46 -20.30 23.84
C VAL A 171 -33.37 -19.40 23.00
N ASN A 172 -34.31 -18.68 23.61
CA ASN A 172 -35.16 -17.73 22.89
C ASN A 172 -34.36 -16.57 22.29
N ASP A 173 -33.38 -16.01 23.02
CA ASP A 173 -32.45 -15.00 22.51
C ASP A 173 -31.73 -15.51 21.25
N PHE A 174 -31.22 -16.75 21.29
CA PHE A 174 -30.49 -17.37 20.19
C PHE A 174 -31.38 -17.53 18.95
N ILE A 175 -32.58 -18.09 19.13
CA ILE A 175 -33.54 -18.31 18.05
C ILE A 175 -33.95 -16.96 17.43
N ASN A 176 -34.23 -15.95 18.24
CA ASN A 176 -34.63 -14.62 17.73
C ASN A 176 -33.53 -13.99 16.86
N ALA A 177 -32.27 -14.06 17.30
CA ALA A 177 -31.14 -13.60 16.51
C ALA A 177 -30.96 -14.43 15.22
N ALA A 178 -31.13 -15.75 15.30
CA ALA A 178 -30.95 -16.66 14.17
C ALA A 178 -32.01 -16.43 13.09
N ILE A 179 -33.29 -16.29 13.49
CA ILE A 179 -34.40 -15.98 12.58
C ILE A 179 -34.21 -14.60 11.94
N THR A 180 -33.71 -13.61 12.71
CA THR A 180 -33.41 -12.28 12.17
C THR A 180 -32.39 -12.35 11.03
N GLN A 181 -31.34 -13.14 11.18
CA GLN A 181 -30.36 -13.35 10.11
C GLN A 181 -30.91 -14.21 8.96
N ALA A 182 -31.63 -15.29 9.26
CA ALA A 182 -32.23 -16.15 8.24
C ALA A 182 -33.20 -15.38 7.33
N ASN A 183 -33.87 -14.35 7.84
CA ASN A 183 -34.76 -13.50 7.06
C ASN A 183 -34.07 -12.73 5.93
N VAL A 184 -32.74 -12.52 6.00
CA VAL A 184 -31.95 -11.81 4.96
C VAL A 184 -30.98 -12.73 4.20
N THR A 185 -31.05 -14.04 4.44
CA THR A 185 -30.15 -15.05 3.84
C THR A 185 -30.97 -16.03 2.98
N ARG A 186 -30.38 -16.58 1.92
CA ARG A 186 -30.99 -17.67 1.14
C ARG A 186 -30.71 -19.01 1.81
N THR A 187 -31.48 -20.04 1.50
CA THR A 187 -31.39 -21.37 2.13
C THR A 187 -31.73 -21.34 3.63
N ASN A 188 -31.68 -22.52 4.27
CA ASN A 188 -31.86 -22.72 5.70
C ASN A 188 -30.53 -22.77 6.48
N HIS A 189 -29.44 -22.25 5.91
CA HIS A 189 -28.12 -22.20 6.54
C HIS A 189 -27.65 -20.75 6.69
N ILE A 190 -27.31 -20.36 7.92
CA ILE A 190 -26.69 -19.08 8.27
C ILE A 190 -25.34 -19.32 8.96
N MET A 191 -24.47 -18.33 8.92
CA MET A 191 -23.17 -18.36 9.60
C MET A 191 -23.11 -17.24 10.65
N TRP A 192 -22.79 -17.59 11.89
CA TRP A 192 -22.41 -16.64 12.93
C TRP A 192 -20.90 -16.64 13.07
N THR A 193 -20.29 -15.46 12.96
CA THR A 193 -18.88 -15.25 13.23
C THR A 193 -18.71 -15.05 14.73
N MET A 194 -18.60 -16.17 15.46
CA MET A 194 -18.45 -16.18 16.92
C MET A 194 -17.04 -15.74 17.31
N GLY A 195 -16.75 -14.44 17.24
CA GLY A 195 -15.47 -13.83 17.59
C GLY A 195 -15.46 -12.35 17.22
N ASP A 196 -14.35 -11.67 17.49
CA ASP A 196 -14.14 -10.25 17.20
C ASP A 196 -12.62 -9.96 17.20
N ASP A 197 -12.21 -8.70 17.18
CA ASP A 197 -10.82 -8.29 17.30
C ASP A 197 -10.13 -8.91 18.53
N PHE A 198 -9.09 -9.74 18.30
CA PHE A 198 -8.24 -10.35 19.35
C PHE A 198 -8.97 -11.12 20.46
N GLN A 199 -10.13 -11.72 20.16
CA GLN A 199 -10.88 -12.56 21.11
C GLN A 199 -10.25 -13.94 21.29
N TYR A 200 -10.85 -14.77 22.16
CA TYR A 200 -10.38 -16.12 22.53
C TYR A 200 -9.06 -16.13 23.31
N GLN A 201 -8.71 -15.05 24.02
CA GLN A 201 -7.54 -15.08 24.92
C GLN A 201 -7.69 -16.15 26.01
N TYR A 202 -8.92 -16.34 26.48
CA TYR A 202 -9.33 -17.52 27.22
C TYR A 202 -10.48 -18.22 26.51
N ALA A 203 -10.13 -19.06 25.53
CA ALA A 203 -11.05 -19.72 24.61
C ALA A 203 -12.19 -20.50 25.30
N GLU A 204 -11.93 -21.07 26.48
CA GLU A 204 -12.94 -21.80 27.28
C GLU A 204 -14.15 -20.93 27.66
N SER A 205 -13.97 -19.60 27.80
CA SER A 205 -15.10 -18.68 28.03
C SER A 205 -16.14 -18.76 26.91
N TRP A 206 -15.67 -18.78 25.66
CA TRP A 206 -16.51 -18.91 24.47
C TRP A 206 -17.04 -20.33 24.33
N PHE A 207 -16.17 -21.35 24.37
CA PHE A 207 -16.56 -22.73 24.15
C PHE A 207 -17.61 -23.21 25.16
N LYS A 208 -17.47 -22.86 26.45
CA LYS A 208 -18.46 -23.20 27.47
C LYS A 208 -19.85 -22.67 27.19
N GLN A 209 -19.97 -21.43 26.67
CA GLN A 209 -21.28 -20.88 26.32
C GLN A 209 -21.82 -21.51 25.04
N MET A 210 -20.97 -21.69 24.03
CA MET A 210 -21.37 -22.31 22.77
C MET A 210 -21.81 -23.76 22.94
N ASP A 211 -21.14 -24.57 23.76
CA ASP A 211 -21.54 -25.94 24.09
C ASP A 211 -22.95 -26.00 24.69
N LYS A 212 -23.21 -25.15 25.69
CA LYS A 212 -24.53 -25.06 26.33
C LYS A 212 -25.60 -24.58 25.36
N LEU A 213 -25.31 -23.54 24.57
CA LEU A 213 -26.24 -23.04 23.56
C LEU A 213 -26.56 -24.12 22.52
N ILE A 214 -25.56 -24.78 21.95
CA ILE A 214 -25.74 -25.88 21.01
C ILE A 214 -26.60 -26.99 21.63
N HIS A 215 -26.27 -27.41 22.86
CA HIS A 215 -27.03 -28.46 23.56
C HIS A 215 -28.51 -28.08 23.74
N TYR A 216 -28.80 -26.93 24.33
CA TYR A 216 -30.17 -26.56 24.69
C TYR A 216 -30.99 -26.08 23.48
N VAL A 217 -30.38 -25.40 22.51
CA VAL A 217 -31.05 -25.01 21.26
C VAL A 217 -31.45 -26.24 20.45
N ASN A 218 -30.57 -27.23 20.31
CA ASN A 218 -30.90 -28.47 19.60
C ASN A 218 -31.91 -29.32 20.35
N LYS A 219 -31.90 -29.30 21.69
CA LYS A 219 -32.91 -29.97 22.53
C LYS A 219 -34.28 -29.31 22.41
N ASP A 220 -34.33 -27.99 22.30
CA ASP A 220 -35.56 -27.25 22.02
C ASP A 220 -36.10 -27.57 20.61
N GLY A 221 -35.22 -27.65 19.61
CA GLY A 221 -35.52 -28.20 18.29
C GLY A 221 -36.18 -27.24 17.29
N ARG A 222 -36.46 -25.98 17.66
CA ARG A 222 -36.98 -24.97 16.71
C ARG A 222 -35.95 -24.58 15.64
N VAL A 223 -34.67 -24.61 15.98
CA VAL A 223 -33.54 -24.43 15.05
C VAL A 223 -32.43 -25.41 15.41
N ASN A 224 -31.46 -25.59 14.52
CA ASN A 224 -30.28 -26.42 14.76
C ASN A 224 -29.00 -25.58 14.77
N ALA A 225 -28.19 -25.73 15.80
CA ALA A 225 -26.89 -25.10 15.98
C ALA A 225 -25.78 -26.17 15.99
N LEU A 226 -24.62 -25.83 15.44
CA LEU A 226 -23.44 -26.68 15.41
C LEU A 226 -22.17 -25.82 15.37
N TYR A 227 -21.05 -26.38 15.84
CA TYR A 227 -19.75 -25.87 15.44
C TYR A 227 -19.55 -26.07 13.94
N SER A 228 -18.95 -25.10 13.29
CA SER A 228 -18.76 -25.11 11.84
C SER A 228 -17.53 -24.29 11.45
N THR A 229 -17.19 -24.36 10.18
CA THR A 229 -16.15 -23.55 9.54
C THR A 229 -16.70 -22.93 8.25
N PRO A 230 -16.06 -21.88 7.70
CA PRO A 230 -16.54 -21.26 6.47
C PRO A 230 -16.57 -22.20 5.25
N SER A 231 -15.67 -23.20 5.19
CA SER A 231 -15.69 -24.22 4.14
C SER A 231 -16.87 -25.18 4.31
N ILE A 232 -17.15 -25.68 5.53
CA ILE A 232 -18.33 -26.51 5.82
C ILE A 232 -19.61 -25.74 5.53
N TYR A 233 -19.68 -24.46 5.91
CA TYR A 233 -20.80 -23.58 5.55
C TYR A 233 -20.99 -23.54 4.04
N THR A 234 -19.92 -23.27 3.28
CA THR A 234 -19.99 -23.19 1.81
C THR A 234 -20.43 -24.52 1.19
N ASP A 235 -19.94 -25.65 1.70
CA ASP A 235 -20.32 -26.99 1.22
C ASP A 235 -21.83 -27.22 1.36
N VAL A 236 -22.46 -26.84 2.48
CA VAL A 236 -23.93 -26.96 2.64
C VAL A 236 -24.71 -25.94 1.82
N LYS A 237 -24.17 -24.74 1.59
CA LYS A 237 -24.79 -23.73 0.69
C LYS A 237 -24.80 -24.21 -0.76
N ASN A 238 -23.72 -24.84 -1.20
CA ASN A 238 -23.63 -25.45 -2.52
C ASN A 238 -24.56 -26.66 -2.64
N ALA A 239 -24.60 -27.53 -1.63
CA ALA A 239 -25.46 -28.72 -1.61
C ALA A 239 -26.97 -28.41 -1.64
N ALA A 240 -27.38 -27.21 -1.21
CA ALA A 240 -28.78 -26.76 -1.29
C ALA A 240 -29.30 -26.65 -2.74
N ASN A 241 -28.40 -26.62 -3.74
CA ASN A 241 -28.74 -26.54 -5.18
C ASN A 241 -29.66 -25.37 -5.53
N GLU A 242 -29.40 -24.22 -4.92
CA GLU A 242 -30.15 -22.98 -5.08
C GLU A 242 -29.57 -22.10 -6.18
N ALA A 243 -30.40 -21.24 -6.76
CA ALA A 243 -29.93 -20.23 -7.71
C ALA A 243 -29.40 -19.00 -6.95
N TRP A 244 -28.20 -18.53 -7.32
CA TRP A 244 -27.50 -17.43 -6.67
C TRP A 244 -27.47 -16.16 -7.53
N PRO A 245 -27.61 -14.95 -6.95
CA PRO A 245 -27.42 -13.70 -7.69
C PRO A 245 -25.99 -13.57 -8.20
N LEU A 246 -25.84 -12.84 -9.31
CA LEU A 246 -24.54 -12.53 -9.89
C LEU A 246 -24.00 -11.22 -9.31
N LYS A 247 -22.69 -11.19 -9.05
CA LYS A 247 -21.90 -9.97 -8.86
C LYS A 247 -20.82 -9.89 -9.93
N THR A 248 -20.59 -8.71 -10.50
CA THR A 248 -19.45 -8.41 -11.39
C THR A 248 -18.60 -7.27 -10.83
N ASP A 249 -17.44 -7.00 -11.44
CA ASP A 249 -16.55 -5.89 -11.04
C ASP A 249 -16.12 -5.99 -9.56
N ASP A 250 -16.21 -4.91 -8.77
CA ASP A 250 -15.68 -4.81 -7.39
C ASP A 250 -16.66 -4.19 -6.38
N TYR A 251 -16.24 -4.06 -5.11
CA TYR A 251 -17.00 -3.46 -4.00
C TYR A 251 -16.38 -2.13 -3.54
N PHE A 252 -15.77 -1.36 -4.45
CA PHE A 252 -15.22 -0.03 -4.13
C PHE A 252 -16.08 1.14 -4.68
N PRO A 253 -16.00 2.32 -4.04
CA PRO A 253 -15.44 2.56 -2.71
C PRO A 253 -16.38 2.07 -1.58
N TYR A 254 -15.82 1.83 -0.40
CA TYR A 254 -16.57 1.46 0.80
C TYR A 254 -17.03 2.71 1.59
N ALA A 255 -18.25 2.67 2.10
CA ALA A 255 -18.77 3.61 3.09
C ALA A 255 -19.64 2.88 4.12
N ASP A 256 -19.42 3.16 5.41
CA ASP A 256 -20.26 2.68 6.52
C ASP A 256 -21.34 3.68 6.96
N GLY A 257 -21.32 4.88 6.40
CA GLY A 257 -22.33 5.90 6.63
C GLY A 257 -22.30 6.99 5.57
N GLU A 258 -23.27 7.91 5.64
CA GLU A 258 -23.51 8.92 4.59
C GLU A 258 -22.30 9.80 4.30
N ASN A 259 -21.57 10.19 5.35
CA ASN A 259 -20.43 11.10 5.31
C ASN A 259 -19.08 10.40 5.57
N ALA A 260 -19.05 9.08 5.46
CA ALA A 260 -17.93 8.24 5.86
C ALA A 260 -17.47 7.35 4.70
N TYR A 261 -17.00 7.96 3.61
CA TYR A 261 -16.35 7.21 2.52
C TYR A 261 -14.88 6.94 2.89
N TRP A 262 -14.51 5.67 2.90
CA TRP A 262 -13.17 5.20 3.27
C TRP A 262 -12.26 5.28 2.04
N THR A 263 -12.09 6.48 1.49
CA THR A 263 -11.26 6.71 0.30
C THR A 263 -10.00 7.52 0.61
N GLY A 264 -9.84 7.97 1.86
CA GLY A 264 -8.66 8.69 2.31
C GLY A 264 -7.43 7.79 2.42
N PHE A 265 -7.61 6.54 2.84
CA PHE A 265 -6.50 5.59 3.01
C PHE A 265 -5.85 5.17 1.69
N PHE A 266 -6.52 5.42 0.56
CA PHE A 266 -5.90 5.24 -0.76
C PHE A 266 -4.62 6.08 -0.91
N THR A 267 -4.51 7.21 -0.19
CA THR A 267 -3.31 8.07 -0.19
C THR A 267 -2.60 8.17 1.16
N SER A 268 -3.26 7.88 2.29
CA SER A 268 -2.65 8.00 3.64
C SER A 268 -1.25 7.37 3.73
N ARG A 269 -0.30 8.08 4.35
CA ARG A 269 1.11 7.68 4.46
C ARG A 269 1.78 7.38 3.10
N PRO A 270 1.79 8.33 2.15
CA PRO A 270 2.27 8.08 0.78
C PRO A 270 3.77 7.75 0.73
N GLY A 271 4.57 8.15 1.71
CA GLY A 271 5.97 7.73 1.83
C GLY A 271 6.12 6.23 2.06
N MET A 272 5.29 5.65 2.95
CA MET A 272 5.29 4.21 3.24
C MET A 272 4.81 3.40 2.03
N LYS A 273 3.74 3.84 1.37
CA LYS A 273 3.22 3.22 0.13
C LYS A 273 4.27 3.14 -0.98
N ARG A 274 5.07 4.21 -1.15
CA ARG A 274 6.21 4.20 -2.09
C ARG A 274 7.27 3.20 -1.66
N TYR A 275 7.60 3.17 -0.38
CA TYR A 275 8.66 2.31 0.14
C TYR A 275 8.32 0.83 -0.06
N VAL A 276 7.06 0.44 0.18
CA VAL A 276 6.56 -0.91 -0.12
C VAL A 276 6.69 -1.22 -1.62
N ARG A 277 6.25 -0.33 -2.52
CA ARG A 277 6.35 -0.55 -3.97
C ARG A 277 7.79 -0.69 -4.46
N GLN A 278 8.70 0.15 -3.96
CA GLN A 278 10.11 0.09 -4.31
C GLN A 278 10.74 -1.22 -3.85
N LEU A 279 10.47 -1.62 -2.60
CA LEU A 279 11.00 -2.86 -2.04
C LEU A 279 10.38 -4.10 -2.67
N SER A 280 9.12 -4.07 -3.11
CA SER A 280 8.49 -5.14 -3.89
C SER A 280 9.26 -5.40 -5.19
N GLY A 281 9.52 -4.35 -5.98
CA GLY A 281 10.31 -4.46 -7.21
C GLY A 281 11.74 -4.93 -6.95
N PHE A 282 12.38 -4.41 -5.90
CA PHE A 282 13.71 -4.82 -5.47
C PHE A 282 13.78 -6.28 -5.00
N TYR A 283 12.77 -6.74 -4.27
CA TYR A 283 12.64 -8.11 -3.80
C TYR A 283 12.48 -9.10 -4.96
N LEU A 284 11.67 -8.76 -5.97
CA LEU A 284 11.56 -9.55 -7.20
C LEU A 284 12.92 -9.67 -7.91
N ALA A 285 13.62 -8.56 -8.13
CA ALA A 285 14.92 -8.57 -8.79
C ALA A 285 15.96 -9.39 -8.01
N THR A 286 16.00 -9.22 -6.68
CA THR A 286 16.96 -9.93 -5.83
C THR A 286 16.68 -11.43 -5.76
N ARG A 287 15.41 -11.86 -5.73
CA ARG A 287 15.07 -13.30 -5.81
C ARG A 287 15.53 -13.94 -7.11
N GLN A 288 15.41 -13.25 -8.24
CA GLN A 288 15.94 -13.73 -9.52
C GLN A 288 17.45 -13.89 -9.47
N LEU A 289 18.17 -12.88 -8.96
CA LEU A 289 19.63 -12.92 -8.83
C LEU A 289 20.08 -14.05 -7.89
N GLU A 290 19.44 -14.20 -6.73
CA GLU A 290 19.69 -15.29 -5.77
C GLU A 290 19.46 -16.67 -6.41
N PHE A 291 18.39 -16.82 -7.19
CA PHE A 291 18.10 -18.05 -7.91
C PHE A 291 19.21 -18.40 -8.92
N LEU A 292 19.71 -17.43 -9.69
CA LEU A 292 20.71 -17.66 -10.74
C LEU A 292 22.06 -18.17 -10.21
N VAL A 293 22.42 -17.82 -8.98
CA VAL A 293 23.66 -18.27 -8.32
C VAL A 293 23.45 -19.48 -7.39
N GLY A 294 22.21 -19.95 -7.25
CA GLY A 294 21.84 -20.98 -6.30
C GLY A 294 21.71 -20.45 -4.88
N LYS A 295 20.53 -20.64 -4.28
CA LYS A 295 20.28 -20.26 -2.89
C LYS A 295 21.24 -21.01 -1.95
N LYS A 296 22.00 -20.26 -1.15
CA LYS A 296 22.91 -20.82 -0.15
C LYS A 296 22.11 -21.30 1.07
N SER A 297 22.54 -22.40 1.69
CA SER A 297 21.93 -22.89 2.94
C SER A 297 22.24 -22.01 4.14
N ASN A 298 23.38 -21.31 4.13
CA ASN A 298 23.85 -20.42 5.19
C ASN A 298 24.22 -19.05 4.60
N GLY A 299 23.91 -17.97 5.33
CA GLY A 299 24.21 -16.59 4.94
C GLY A 299 22.95 -15.72 4.75
N PRO A 300 23.11 -14.45 4.33
CA PRO A 300 21.99 -13.57 4.04
C PRO A 300 21.12 -14.17 2.93
N SER A 301 19.81 -13.99 3.05
CA SER A 301 18.85 -14.45 2.05
C SER A 301 17.75 -13.42 1.82
N THR A 302 16.92 -13.67 0.82
CA THR A 302 15.77 -12.82 0.55
C THR A 302 14.60 -13.05 1.54
N TYR A 303 14.67 -14.05 2.43
CA TYR A 303 13.56 -14.42 3.31
C TYR A 303 13.11 -13.28 4.25
N SER A 304 14.06 -12.57 4.87
CA SER A 304 13.79 -11.49 5.82
C SER A 304 12.96 -10.35 5.18
N LEU A 305 13.29 -9.99 3.93
CA LEU A 305 12.49 -9.04 3.16
C LEU A 305 11.12 -9.60 2.80
N GLY A 306 11.01 -10.90 2.51
CA GLY A 306 9.74 -11.60 2.27
C GLY A 306 8.79 -11.55 3.47
N ASP A 307 9.28 -11.82 4.70
CA ASP A 307 8.48 -11.68 5.93
C ASP A 307 8.02 -10.22 6.14
N ALA A 308 8.94 -9.26 5.99
CA ALA A 308 8.63 -7.84 6.17
C ALA A 308 7.64 -7.31 5.13
N LEU A 309 7.81 -7.63 3.85
CA LEU A 309 6.85 -7.27 2.79
C LEU A 309 5.52 -7.99 2.97
N GLY A 310 5.52 -9.25 3.40
CA GLY A 310 4.29 -9.98 3.70
C GLY A 310 3.48 -9.33 4.81
N ILE A 311 4.14 -8.88 5.89
CA ILE A 311 3.51 -8.10 6.95
C ILE A 311 3.01 -6.76 6.44
N ALA A 312 3.79 -6.08 5.59
CA ALA A 312 3.44 -4.77 5.06
C ALA A 312 2.16 -4.77 4.20
N GLN A 313 1.70 -5.91 3.72
CA GLN A 313 0.43 -6.01 2.98
C GLN A 313 -0.81 -5.97 3.88
N HIS A 314 -0.66 -6.14 5.21
CA HIS A 314 -1.76 -6.11 6.17
C HIS A 314 -2.66 -4.89 5.97
N HIS A 315 -3.97 -5.04 6.21
CA HIS A 315 -4.95 -3.97 5.95
C HIS A 315 -4.80 -2.71 6.81
N ASP A 316 -3.90 -2.69 7.80
CA ASP A 316 -3.47 -1.47 8.51
C ASP A 316 -2.05 -0.98 8.21
N ALA A 317 -1.29 -1.74 7.41
CA ALA A 317 0.09 -1.43 7.11
C ALA A 317 0.20 -0.53 5.87
N VAL A 318 0.18 -1.10 4.66
CA VAL A 318 0.29 -0.31 3.41
C VAL A 318 -0.87 0.65 3.21
N SER A 319 -2.06 0.34 3.76
CA SER A 319 -3.22 1.25 3.81
C SER A 319 -2.93 2.55 4.55
N GLY A 320 -1.96 2.54 5.48
CA GLY A 320 -1.53 3.68 6.25
C GLY A 320 -2.45 4.03 7.43
N THR A 321 -3.23 3.07 7.91
CA THR A 321 -4.26 3.28 8.95
C THR A 321 -3.81 2.88 10.36
N ALA A 322 -2.64 2.25 10.51
CA ALA A 322 -2.04 2.00 11.81
C ALA A 322 -1.58 3.29 12.53
N LYS A 323 -1.32 3.15 13.84
CA LYS A 323 -0.66 4.18 14.65
C LYS A 323 0.76 4.47 14.15
N GLN A 324 1.30 5.63 14.52
CA GLN A 324 2.62 6.06 14.05
C GLN A 324 3.74 5.08 14.44
N HIS A 325 3.85 4.70 15.72
CA HIS A 325 4.91 3.78 16.16
C HIS A 325 4.83 2.41 15.49
N THR A 326 3.63 1.94 15.14
CA THR A 326 3.44 0.71 14.36
C THR A 326 3.89 0.89 12.92
N THR A 327 3.62 2.05 12.31
CA THR A 327 4.16 2.42 10.99
C THR A 327 5.69 2.45 11.01
N ASP A 328 6.29 3.01 12.06
CA ASP A 328 7.73 3.06 12.23
C ASP A 328 8.32 1.64 12.37
N ASP A 329 7.64 0.72 13.06
CA ASP A 329 8.02 -0.69 13.14
C ASP A 329 7.95 -1.37 11.75
N TYR A 330 6.90 -1.14 10.96
CA TYR A 330 6.83 -1.65 9.59
C TYR A 330 8.00 -1.15 8.74
N ALA A 331 8.30 0.15 8.78
CA ALA A 331 9.42 0.74 8.05
C ALA A 331 10.78 0.16 8.51
N LYS A 332 10.94 -0.05 9.82
CA LYS A 332 12.13 -0.68 10.41
C LYS A 332 12.31 -2.12 9.91
N ARG A 333 11.27 -2.95 9.92
CA ARG A 333 11.30 -4.32 9.41
C ARG A 333 11.69 -4.35 7.93
N LEU A 334 11.06 -3.50 7.14
CA LEU A 334 11.36 -3.35 5.71
C LEU A 334 12.82 -2.94 5.48
N ALA A 335 13.36 -2.00 6.26
CA ALA A 335 14.76 -1.58 6.17
C ALA A 335 15.75 -2.71 6.52
N ILE A 336 15.45 -3.50 7.56
CA ILE A 336 16.25 -4.68 7.93
C ILE A 336 16.26 -5.69 6.78
N GLY A 337 15.08 -6.04 6.26
CA GLY A 337 14.96 -6.97 5.13
C GLY A 337 15.65 -6.45 3.87
N ALA A 338 15.53 -5.15 3.57
CA ALA A 338 16.17 -4.52 2.42
C ALA A 338 17.70 -4.61 2.49
N SER A 339 18.29 -4.39 3.68
CA SER A 339 19.73 -4.51 3.89
C SER A 339 20.24 -5.94 3.64
N GLU A 340 19.51 -6.96 4.11
CA GLU A 340 19.87 -8.36 3.88
C GLU A 340 19.70 -8.76 2.41
N ALA A 341 18.64 -8.28 1.76
CA ALA A 341 18.42 -8.48 0.33
C ALA A 341 19.49 -7.78 -0.52
N GLU A 342 19.94 -6.58 -0.14
CA GLU A 342 21.05 -5.89 -0.81
C GLU A 342 22.35 -6.69 -0.71
N ALA A 343 22.68 -7.22 0.47
CA ALA A 343 23.84 -8.08 0.64
C ALA A 343 23.76 -9.34 -0.25
N THR A 344 22.57 -9.93 -0.34
CA THR A 344 22.28 -11.10 -1.19
C THR A 344 22.48 -10.76 -2.67
N GLY A 345 21.86 -9.66 -3.14
CA GLY A 345 21.96 -9.20 -4.53
C GLY A 345 23.39 -8.82 -4.93
N ASN A 346 24.12 -8.14 -4.05
CA ASN A 346 25.54 -7.79 -4.26
C ASN A 346 26.42 -9.04 -4.38
N SER A 347 26.20 -10.04 -3.51
CA SER A 347 26.93 -11.31 -3.59
C SER A 347 26.61 -12.07 -4.89
N ALA A 348 25.34 -12.10 -5.29
CA ALA A 348 24.90 -12.74 -6.52
C ALA A 348 25.51 -12.07 -7.76
N LEU A 349 25.43 -10.74 -7.86
CA LEU A 349 26.04 -9.98 -8.96
C LEU A 349 27.56 -10.14 -9.01
N SER A 350 28.24 -10.17 -7.85
CA SER A 350 29.68 -10.45 -7.77
C SER A 350 30.04 -11.78 -8.40
N CYS A 351 29.23 -12.82 -8.17
CA CYS A 351 29.47 -14.12 -8.80
C CYS A 351 29.14 -14.09 -10.30
N LEU A 352 27.99 -13.54 -10.69
CA LEU A 352 27.51 -13.52 -12.08
C LEU A 352 28.43 -12.74 -13.03
N VAL A 353 29.02 -11.63 -12.56
CA VAL A 353 29.93 -10.80 -13.35
C VAL A 353 31.35 -11.41 -13.40
N SER A 354 31.69 -12.32 -12.50
CA SER A 354 33.01 -12.96 -12.49
C SER A 354 33.14 -14.06 -13.55
N ASN A 355 34.26 -14.11 -14.28
CA ASN A 355 34.55 -15.15 -15.28
C ASN A 355 34.95 -16.52 -14.66
N LYS A 356 34.76 -16.73 -13.35
CA LYS A 356 35.12 -17.99 -12.68
C LYS A 356 33.94 -18.97 -12.74
N SER A 357 34.22 -20.28 -12.72
CA SER A 357 33.18 -21.31 -12.74
C SER A 357 32.22 -21.17 -11.56
N ARG A 358 30.95 -21.59 -11.74
CA ARG A 358 29.88 -21.52 -10.72
C ARG A 358 30.28 -22.12 -9.36
N ASP A 359 31.18 -23.10 -9.36
CA ASP A 359 31.66 -23.78 -8.15
C ASP A 359 32.66 -22.97 -7.31
N GLN A 360 33.13 -21.82 -7.82
CA GLN A 360 34.06 -20.93 -7.13
C GLN A 360 33.56 -19.48 -7.13
N CYS A 361 32.35 -19.24 -6.61
CA CYS A 361 31.89 -17.90 -6.22
C CYS A 361 32.72 -17.34 -5.04
N ALA A 362 34.02 -17.12 -5.26
CA ALA A 362 34.85 -16.32 -4.37
C ALA A 362 34.57 -14.84 -4.69
N THR A 363 34.15 -14.07 -3.69
CA THR A 363 33.89 -12.62 -3.82
C THR A 363 35.12 -11.89 -4.35
N THR A 364 35.14 -11.58 -5.64
CA THR A 364 36.24 -10.83 -6.29
C THR A 364 35.92 -9.35 -6.46
N ALA A 365 34.64 -8.96 -6.48
CA ALA A 365 34.18 -7.58 -6.63
C ALA A 365 33.25 -7.16 -5.50
N THR A 366 33.49 -5.99 -4.92
CA THR A 366 32.62 -5.37 -3.92
C THR A 366 31.64 -4.44 -4.62
N PHE A 367 30.34 -4.73 -4.53
CA PHE A 367 29.27 -3.86 -5.01
C PHE A 367 28.70 -3.02 -3.87
N SER A 368 28.26 -1.82 -4.22
CA SER A 368 27.45 -0.93 -3.38
C SER A 368 26.25 -0.47 -4.19
N GLN A 369 25.07 -0.38 -3.57
CA GLN A 369 23.89 0.16 -4.21
C GLN A 369 23.48 1.48 -3.54
N CYS A 370 22.65 2.26 -4.22
CA CYS A 370 22.22 3.58 -3.77
C CYS A 370 20.69 3.66 -3.73
N GLN A 371 20.10 3.42 -2.56
CA GLN A 371 18.64 3.44 -2.37
C GLN A 371 18.07 4.86 -2.16
N LEU A 372 18.93 5.87 -1.98
CA LEU A 372 18.57 7.25 -1.64
C LEU A 372 18.79 8.24 -2.79
N LEU A 373 18.69 7.77 -4.04
CA LEU A 373 18.78 8.62 -5.23
C LEU A 373 17.66 9.67 -5.30
N ASN A 374 16.50 9.44 -4.68
CA ASN A 374 15.43 10.43 -4.59
C ASN A 374 15.84 11.73 -3.86
N ILE A 375 16.85 11.67 -2.98
CA ILE A 375 17.42 12.83 -2.28
C ILE A 375 18.89 13.07 -2.71
N SER A 376 19.22 12.66 -3.93
CA SER A 376 20.55 12.80 -4.53
C SER A 376 21.72 12.15 -3.76
N TYR A 377 21.49 11.13 -2.92
CA TYR A 377 22.55 10.48 -2.14
C TYR A 377 23.03 9.16 -2.72
N CYS A 378 24.29 9.14 -3.15
CA CYS A 378 24.97 7.96 -3.63
C CYS A 378 26.49 8.10 -3.50
N PRO A 379 27.09 7.79 -2.33
CA PRO A 379 28.52 7.98 -2.08
C PRO A 379 29.44 7.39 -3.16
N PRO A 380 29.22 6.16 -3.68
CA PRO A 380 30.06 5.62 -4.74
C PRO A 380 30.08 6.45 -6.03
N ALA A 381 28.97 7.10 -6.38
CA ALA A 381 28.88 7.95 -7.58
C ALA A 381 29.47 9.35 -7.34
N GLU A 382 29.36 9.87 -6.13
CA GLU A 382 29.86 11.20 -5.75
C GLU A 382 31.40 11.26 -5.75
N GLU A 383 32.07 10.13 -5.56
CA GLU A 383 33.54 9.97 -5.62
C GLU A 383 34.07 9.71 -7.05
N ALA A 384 33.19 9.61 -8.05
CA ALA A 384 33.60 9.35 -9.44
C ALA A 384 34.54 10.46 -9.96
N GLY A 385 35.63 10.05 -10.63
CA GLY A 385 36.61 10.96 -11.22
C GLY A 385 37.82 11.30 -10.33
N VAL A 386 37.84 10.88 -9.05
CA VAL A 386 39.00 11.06 -8.16
C VAL A 386 40.04 9.94 -8.37
N GLY A 387 40.71 9.95 -9.53
CA GLY A 387 41.84 9.04 -9.82
C GLY A 387 41.48 7.55 -10.03
N LYS A 388 40.19 7.21 -10.02
CA LYS A 388 39.65 5.85 -10.30
C LYS A 388 38.43 5.94 -11.22
N SER A 389 38.23 4.92 -12.04
CA SER A 389 37.01 4.77 -12.86
C SER A 389 35.90 4.12 -12.04
N LEU A 390 34.67 4.64 -12.15
CA LEU A 390 33.47 4.03 -11.56
C LEU A 390 32.90 3.00 -12.54
N VAL A 391 32.64 1.79 -12.05
CA VAL A 391 31.98 0.72 -12.83
C VAL A 391 30.53 0.66 -12.40
N ILE A 392 29.61 0.73 -13.36
CA ILE A 392 28.17 0.59 -13.13
C ILE A 392 27.69 -0.68 -13.82
N VAL A 393 27.14 -1.59 -13.04
CA VAL A 393 26.43 -2.77 -13.54
C VAL A 393 24.94 -2.50 -13.41
N VAL A 394 24.22 -2.55 -14.53
CA VAL A 394 22.77 -2.35 -14.56
C VAL A 394 22.11 -3.69 -14.83
N TYR A 395 21.31 -4.18 -13.89
CA TYR A 395 20.52 -5.40 -14.04
C TYR A 395 19.08 -5.08 -14.45
N ASN A 396 18.55 -5.84 -15.40
CA ASN A 396 17.17 -5.74 -15.86
C ASN A 396 16.37 -6.97 -15.41
N PRO A 397 15.46 -6.83 -14.43
CA PRO A 397 14.65 -7.94 -13.93
C PRO A 397 13.47 -8.31 -14.84
N LEU A 398 13.30 -7.64 -15.97
CA LEU A 398 12.21 -7.90 -16.91
C LEU A 398 12.60 -8.94 -17.96
N GLY A 399 11.63 -9.71 -18.44
CA GLY A 399 11.80 -10.71 -19.51
C GLY A 399 12.00 -10.16 -20.92
N TRP A 400 12.26 -8.86 -21.09
CA TRP A 400 12.37 -8.17 -22.37
C TRP A 400 13.52 -7.15 -22.34
N ASN A 401 14.10 -6.87 -23.51
CA ASN A 401 15.13 -5.84 -23.67
C ASN A 401 14.61 -4.49 -23.17
N ARG A 402 15.44 -3.76 -22.44
CA ARG A 402 15.08 -2.44 -21.92
C ARG A 402 16.15 -1.41 -22.21
N THR A 403 15.73 -0.32 -22.84
CA THR A 403 16.49 0.92 -22.91
C THR A 403 15.93 1.89 -21.88
N GLU A 404 16.78 2.34 -20.96
CA GLU A 404 16.39 3.20 -19.86
C GLU A 404 17.41 4.31 -19.62
N ILE A 405 17.01 5.37 -18.93
CA ILE A 405 17.91 6.46 -18.56
C ILE A 405 18.43 6.24 -17.14
N VAL A 406 19.75 6.14 -16.99
CA VAL A 406 20.41 6.16 -15.69
C VAL A 406 20.74 7.61 -15.31
N ARG A 407 20.45 7.97 -14.06
CA ARG A 407 20.65 9.31 -13.51
C ARG A 407 21.31 9.20 -12.13
N ILE A 408 22.56 9.65 -12.02
CA ILE A 408 23.37 9.53 -10.79
C ILE A 408 23.99 10.87 -10.38
N PRO A 409 24.16 11.15 -9.08
CA PRO A 409 24.77 12.38 -8.61
C PRO A 409 26.31 12.32 -8.73
N VAL A 410 26.93 13.37 -9.27
CA VAL A 410 28.38 13.47 -9.48
C VAL A 410 28.91 14.88 -9.18
N ASN A 411 30.21 14.98 -8.95
CA ASN A 411 30.90 16.25 -8.68
C ASN A 411 31.69 16.82 -9.87
N ASP A 412 32.09 15.97 -10.83
CA ASP A 412 32.87 16.38 -12.00
C ASP A 412 31.98 16.44 -13.26
N ALA A 413 32.06 17.55 -13.99
CA ALA A 413 31.36 17.77 -15.26
C ALA A 413 32.17 17.31 -16.49
N ASN A 414 33.33 16.68 -16.30
CA ASN A 414 34.21 16.19 -17.38
C ASN A 414 34.26 14.65 -17.44
N LEU A 415 33.22 13.99 -16.92
CA LEU A 415 33.12 12.53 -16.95
C LEU A 415 32.70 12.05 -18.36
N VAL A 416 33.33 10.98 -18.81
CA VAL A 416 33.03 10.26 -20.05
C VAL A 416 32.55 8.87 -19.68
N ILE A 417 31.51 8.43 -20.39
CA ILE A 417 30.89 7.13 -20.18
C ILE A 417 31.23 6.24 -21.38
N SER A 418 31.62 5.00 -21.13
CA SER A 418 31.81 3.99 -22.15
C SER A 418 31.08 2.71 -21.79
N ASP A 419 30.56 2.00 -22.79
CA ASP A 419 30.03 0.66 -22.60
C ASP A 419 31.15 -0.40 -22.54
N SER A 420 30.76 -1.65 -22.33
CA SER A 420 31.69 -2.80 -22.32
C SER A 420 32.48 -3.03 -23.62
N SER A 421 32.08 -2.44 -24.74
CA SER A 421 32.83 -2.49 -26.01
C SER A 421 33.84 -1.35 -26.16
N GLY A 422 33.88 -0.41 -25.20
CA GLY A 422 34.70 0.80 -25.25
C GLY A 422 34.06 1.94 -26.04
N LYS A 423 32.80 1.79 -26.50
CA LYS A 423 32.08 2.84 -27.22
C LYS A 423 31.62 3.91 -26.25
N THR A 424 31.93 5.17 -26.56
CA THR A 424 31.46 6.32 -25.78
C THR A 424 29.94 6.47 -25.88
N ILE A 425 29.29 6.66 -24.73
CA ILE A 425 27.85 6.88 -24.61
C ILE A 425 27.58 8.38 -24.46
N GLU A 426 26.57 8.87 -25.17
CA GLU A 426 26.10 10.24 -25.03
C GLU A 426 25.59 10.48 -23.61
N ALA A 427 26.04 11.56 -22.98
CA ALA A 427 25.68 11.89 -21.61
C ALA A 427 25.36 13.38 -21.47
N GLN A 428 24.47 13.69 -20.54
CA GLN A 428 24.04 15.03 -20.20
C GLN A 428 24.25 15.30 -18.71
N PHE A 429 24.72 16.50 -18.39
CA PHE A 429 24.84 16.99 -17.02
C PHE A 429 23.71 17.97 -16.73
N VAL A 430 22.91 17.67 -15.69
CA VAL A 430 21.86 18.55 -15.17
C VAL A 430 22.32 19.13 -13.84
N ILE A 431 22.18 20.44 -13.65
CA ILE A 431 22.63 21.10 -12.42
C ILE A 431 21.72 20.68 -11.25
N MET A 432 22.30 20.40 -10.09
CA MET A 432 21.55 20.10 -8.87
C MET A 432 20.68 21.30 -8.44
N ASP A 433 19.42 21.05 -8.12
CA ASP A 433 18.49 22.08 -7.66
C ASP A 433 18.52 22.25 -6.14
N ASN A 434 18.07 23.41 -5.66
CA ASN A 434 18.09 23.76 -4.24
C ASN A 434 17.09 22.93 -3.42
N VAL A 435 15.97 22.49 -4.01
CA VAL A 435 14.94 21.72 -3.30
C VAL A 435 15.51 20.35 -2.94
N THR A 436 16.08 19.63 -3.91
CA THR A 436 16.78 18.37 -3.70
C THR A 436 17.95 18.52 -2.74
N SER A 437 18.72 19.61 -2.84
CA SER A 437 19.82 19.92 -1.91
C SER A 437 19.36 20.03 -0.46
N ASN A 438 18.21 20.68 -0.23
CA ASN A 438 17.63 20.82 1.10
C ASN A 438 17.05 19.50 1.62
N LEU A 439 16.35 18.74 0.76
CA LEU A 439 15.86 17.39 1.09
C LEU A 439 17.00 16.48 1.51
N ARG A 440 18.10 16.45 0.73
CA ARG A 440 19.31 15.70 1.04
C ARG A 440 19.81 16.02 2.45
N LYS A 441 20.01 17.31 2.75
CA LYS A 441 20.54 17.76 4.05
C LYS A 441 19.68 17.29 5.21
N PHE A 442 18.35 17.41 5.10
CA PHE A 442 17.43 17.01 6.16
C PHE A 442 17.35 15.48 6.31
N TYR A 443 17.07 14.78 5.21
CA TYR A 443 16.79 13.35 5.24
C TYR A 443 18.02 12.46 5.43
N LEU A 444 19.24 12.93 5.10
CA LEU A 444 20.45 12.20 5.48
C LEU A 444 20.64 12.14 6.99
N LYS A 445 20.35 13.24 7.69
CA LYS A 445 20.38 13.26 9.14
C LYS A 445 19.28 12.37 9.72
N ALA A 446 18.07 12.44 9.16
CA ALA A 446 16.94 11.65 9.65
C ALA A 446 17.12 10.14 9.43
N TYR A 447 17.63 9.72 8.28
CA TYR A 447 17.72 8.30 7.92
C TYR A 447 19.02 7.64 8.39
N LEU A 448 20.15 8.37 8.31
CA LEU A 448 21.48 7.80 8.55
C LEU A 448 22.18 8.41 9.77
N GLY A 449 21.62 9.43 10.41
CA GLY A 449 22.29 10.19 11.46
C GLY A 449 23.45 11.07 10.95
N LEU A 450 23.64 11.17 9.63
CA LEU A 450 24.76 11.89 9.02
C LEU A 450 24.43 13.36 8.75
N SER A 451 25.28 14.26 9.23
CA SER A 451 25.18 15.70 8.95
C SER A 451 26.24 16.12 7.94
N SER A 452 25.98 15.92 6.64
CA SER A 452 26.86 16.41 5.57
C SER A 452 26.25 17.63 4.87
N ASN A 453 27.07 18.67 4.70
CA ASN A 453 26.73 19.83 3.87
C ASN A 453 27.23 19.68 2.42
N GLN A 454 27.91 18.57 2.09
CA GLN A 454 28.37 18.32 0.73
C GLN A 454 27.21 17.85 -0.14
N VAL A 455 26.92 18.65 -1.15
CA VAL A 455 25.88 18.40 -2.14
C VAL A 455 26.55 18.22 -3.51
N PRO A 456 26.25 17.14 -4.23
CA PRO A 456 26.76 16.92 -5.58
C PRO A 456 26.33 18.06 -6.51
N GLN A 457 27.25 18.50 -7.37
CA GLN A 457 26.97 19.65 -8.24
C GLN A 457 26.07 19.31 -9.43
N TYR A 458 26.14 18.06 -9.91
CA TYR A 458 25.45 17.65 -11.14
C TYR A 458 24.77 16.29 -10.98
N TRP A 459 23.74 16.10 -11.79
CA TRP A 459 23.22 14.80 -12.19
C TRP A 459 23.84 14.42 -13.53
N LEU A 460 24.51 13.28 -13.57
CA LEU A 460 24.95 12.66 -14.82
C LEU A 460 23.84 11.74 -15.34
N VAL A 461 23.35 12.04 -16.54
CA VAL A 461 22.19 11.41 -17.17
C VAL A 461 22.62 10.77 -18.49
N PHE A 462 22.36 9.48 -18.67
CA PHE A 462 22.76 8.76 -19.88
C PHE A 462 21.87 7.55 -20.16
N PRO A 463 21.65 7.18 -21.43
CA PRO A 463 20.89 6.00 -21.79
C PRO A 463 21.72 4.73 -21.59
N VAL A 464 21.06 3.67 -21.16
CA VAL A 464 21.58 2.31 -21.06
C VAL A 464 20.67 1.36 -21.81
N SER A 465 21.25 0.34 -22.44
CA SER A 465 20.53 -0.79 -23.03
C SER A 465 20.91 -2.06 -22.29
N VAL A 466 19.92 -2.81 -21.82
CA VAL A 466 20.12 -3.98 -20.96
C VAL A 466 19.29 -5.17 -21.48
N PRO A 467 19.89 -6.37 -21.61
CA PRO A 467 19.18 -7.56 -22.08
C PRO A 467 18.08 -8.03 -21.11
N PRO A 468 17.13 -8.87 -21.54
CA PRO A 468 16.15 -9.49 -20.66
C PRO A 468 16.84 -10.33 -19.58
N LEU A 469 16.38 -10.24 -18.33
CA LEU A 469 16.89 -11.02 -17.18
C LEU A 469 18.43 -11.06 -17.13
N GLY A 470 19.06 -9.93 -17.44
CA GLY A 470 20.51 -9.85 -17.63
C GLY A 470 21.05 -8.49 -17.23
N TRP A 471 22.35 -8.31 -17.46
CA TRP A 471 23.05 -7.07 -17.07
C TRP A 471 23.92 -6.51 -18.20
N SER A 472 24.17 -5.21 -18.11
CA SER A 472 25.16 -4.49 -18.93
C SER A 472 26.11 -3.71 -18.02
N THR A 473 27.35 -3.55 -18.45
CA THR A 473 28.39 -2.84 -17.69
C THR A 473 28.81 -1.56 -18.41
N TYR A 474 28.90 -0.48 -17.64
CA TYR A 474 29.31 0.85 -18.08
C TYR A 474 30.46 1.36 -17.22
N PHE A 475 31.36 2.14 -17.82
CA PHE A 475 32.56 2.67 -17.19
C PHE A 475 32.54 4.19 -17.26
N ILE A 476 32.69 4.84 -16.11
CA ILE A 476 32.72 6.29 -15.97
C ILE A 476 34.13 6.71 -15.53
N ALA A 477 34.75 7.58 -16.31
CA ALA A 477 36.12 8.06 -16.08
C ALA A 477 36.27 9.51 -16.54
N ASN A 478 37.35 10.18 -16.12
CA ASN A 478 37.65 11.53 -16.60
C ASN A 478 38.01 11.53 -18.08
N ALA A 479 37.58 12.57 -18.80
CA ALA A 479 37.98 12.79 -20.19
C ALA A 479 39.52 12.89 -20.33
N PRO A 480 40.11 12.39 -21.43
CA PRO A 480 41.53 12.60 -21.73
C PRO A 480 41.90 14.09 -21.74
N ALA A 481 43.11 14.43 -21.28
CA ALA A 481 43.55 15.81 -20.99
C ALA A 481 43.56 16.79 -22.18
N ILE A 482 43.33 16.32 -23.41
CA ILE A 482 43.37 17.14 -24.63
C ILE A 482 41.95 17.55 -25.03
N GLY A 483 41.63 18.83 -24.86
CA GLY A 483 40.37 19.43 -25.33
C GLY A 483 39.22 19.39 -24.32
N LYS A 484 39.42 19.97 -23.12
CA LYS A 484 38.36 20.25 -22.12
C LYS A 484 37.29 21.19 -22.70
N ARG A 485 36.42 20.70 -23.58
CA ARG A 485 35.13 21.33 -23.86
C ARG A 485 34.13 20.72 -22.88
N ARG A 486 33.39 21.58 -22.17
CA ARG A 486 32.24 21.20 -21.32
C ARG A 486 31.09 20.72 -22.22
N ASN A 487 31.27 19.58 -22.88
CA ASN A 487 30.25 18.98 -23.74
C ASN A 487 29.20 18.30 -22.84
N GLY A 488 27.91 18.56 -23.09
CA GLY A 488 26.81 17.90 -22.39
C GLY A 488 26.22 18.64 -21.19
N LEU A 489 26.70 19.84 -20.82
CA LEU A 489 26.00 20.65 -19.81
C LEU A 489 24.64 21.11 -20.35
N SER A 490 23.58 20.92 -19.56
CA SER A 490 22.25 21.38 -19.94
C SER A 490 22.21 22.90 -20.05
N VAL A 491 21.64 23.41 -21.14
CA VAL A 491 21.50 24.84 -21.35
C VAL A 491 20.29 25.33 -20.56
N THR A 492 20.52 26.30 -19.68
CA THR A 492 19.44 27.02 -19.01
C THR A 492 18.95 28.12 -19.92
N GLU A 493 17.66 28.12 -20.24
CA GLU A 493 17.05 29.17 -21.06
C GLU A 493 16.11 30.06 -20.24
N SER A 494 16.18 31.36 -20.54
CA SER A 494 15.14 32.33 -20.17
C SER A 494 14.11 32.37 -21.30
N PRO A 495 12.80 32.20 -21.03
CA PRO A 495 11.76 32.24 -22.06
C PRO A 495 11.77 33.57 -22.82
N LEU A 496 12.01 33.54 -24.13
CA LEU A 496 11.91 34.72 -25.03
C LEU A 496 10.51 34.87 -25.65
N ASN A 497 9.75 33.78 -25.74
CA ASN A 497 8.43 33.70 -26.37
C ASN A 497 7.31 33.54 -25.33
N GLU A 498 6.06 33.79 -25.73
CA GLU A 498 4.87 33.57 -24.88
C GLU A 498 4.65 32.10 -24.47
N THR A 499 5.23 31.16 -25.22
CA THR A 499 5.12 29.72 -24.98
C THR A 499 6.50 29.08 -25.01
N VAL A 500 6.77 28.22 -24.03
CA VAL A 500 7.99 27.40 -23.94
C VAL A 500 7.64 25.98 -24.33
N GLU A 501 8.23 25.47 -25.40
CA GLU A 501 8.08 24.06 -25.79
C GLU A 501 9.30 23.25 -25.37
N ILE A 502 9.08 22.05 -24.84
CA ILE A 502 10.11 21.07 -24.50
C ILE A 502 9.77 19.69 -25.08
N GLY A 503 10.80 18.84 -25.21
CA GLY A 503 10.69 17.46 -25.63
C GLY A 503 11.76 17.15 -26.66
N PRO A 504 12.81 16.37 -26.34
CA PRO A 504 13.85 16.02 -27.30
C PRO A 504 13.39 14.94 -28.31
N GLY A 505 12.28 14.25 -28.04
CA GLY A 505 11.70 13.19 -28.89
C GLY A 505 10.43 13.60 -29.66
N ASN A 506 9.56 12.61 -29.92
CA ASN A 506 8.30 12.80 -30.64
C ASN A 506 7.24 13.53 -29.81
N LEU A 507 7.19 13.23 -28.51
CA LEU A 507 6.32 13.88 -27.54
C LEU A 507 6.85 15.29 -27.21
N LYS A 508 5.97 16.28 -27.30
CA LYS A 508 6.22 17.69 -26.98
C LYS A 508 5.22 18.15 -25.93
N MET A 509 5.68 19.01 -25.02
CA MET A 509 4.85 19.71 -24.06
C MET A 509 5.09 21.20 -24.15
N SER A 510 4.01 21.98 -24.16
CA SER A 510 4.06 23.44 -24.26
C SER A 510 3.59 24.07 -22.95
N PHE A 511 4.39 24.98 -22.41
CA PHE A 511 4.14 25.70 -21.16
C PHE A 511 3.93 27.20 -21.45
N SER A 512 3.05 27.83 -20.69
CA SER A 512 2.85 29.27 -20.70
C SER A 512 4.06 29.97 -20.10
N SER A 513 4.74 30.90 -20.80
CA SER A 513 5.82 31.67 -20.17
C SER A 513 5.28 32.70 -19.16
N THR A 514 4.01 33.10 -19.28
CA THR A 514 3.35 34.04 -18.35
C THR A 514 2.90 33.39 -17.05
N THR A 515 2.32 32.18 -17.12
CA THR A 515 1.77 31.49 -15.94
C THR A 515 2.60 30.30 -15.48
N GLY A 516 3.56 29.86 -16.29
CA GLY A 516 4.37 28.67 -16.03
C GLY A 516 3.61 27.34 -16.00
N GLN A 517 2.33 27.33 -16.38
CA GLN A 517 1.53 26.12 -16.38
C GLN A 517 1.61 25.40 -17.73
N LEU A 518 1.44 24.08 -17.68
CA LEU A 518 1.26 23.26 -18.87
C LEU A 518 0.01 23.74 -19.65
N LYS A 519 0.13 23.84 -20.97
CA LYS A 519 -0.96 24.24 -21.87
C LYS A 519 -1.37 23.14 -22.84
N ARG A 520 -0.43 22.29 -23.26
CA ARG A 520 -0.62 21.36 -24.36
C ARG A 520 0.37 20.21 -24.28
N MET A 521 -0.10 19.03 -24.70
CA MET A 521 0.72 17.86 -24.96
C MET A 521 0.44 17.36 -26.38
N HIS A 522 1.47 17.19 -27.19
CA HIS A 522 1.35 16.80 -28.59
C HIS A 522 2.40 15.75 -28.94
N ASN A 523 1.99 14.70 -29.66
CA ASN A 523 2.89 13.71 -30.22
C ASN A 523 2.98 13.89 -31.73
N SER A 524 4.15 14.33 -32.19
CA SER A 524 4.40 14.62 -33.61
C SER A 524 4.36 13.38 -34.52
N LYS A 525 4.58 12.17 -33.97
CA LYS A 525 4.56 10.93 -34.74
C LYS A 525 3.16 10.36 -34.91
N THR A 526 2.34 10.39 -33.86
CA THR A 526 0.97 9.84 -33.89
C THR A 526 -0.07 10.88 -34.31
N GLY A 527 0.26 12.16 -34.25
CA GLY A 527 -0.65 13.27 -34.52
C GLY A 527 -1.62 13.57 -33.37
N VAL A 528 -1.52 12.85 -32.24
CA VAL A 528 -2.35 13.13 -31.05
C VAL A 528 -1.97 14.49 -30.49
N ASP A 529 -2.98 15.30 -30.18
CA ASP A 529 -2.81 16.69 -29.78
C ASP A 529 -3.91 17.11 -28.81
N VAL A 530 -3.52 17.34 -27.56
CA VAL A 530 -4.45 17.59 -26.45
C VAL A 530 -4.08 18.88 -25.73
N PRO A 531 -4.97 19.89 -25.74
CA PRO A 531 -4.90 20.99 -24.79
C PRO A 531 -5.06 20.43 -23.37
N LEU A 532 -4.01 20.60 -22.55
CA LEU A 532 -3.89 19.97 -21.24
C LEU A 532 -3.33 20.99 -20.25
N GLN A 533 -4.03 21.19 -19.15
CA GLN A 533 -3.57 21.99 -18.01
C GLN A 533 -3.30 21.07 -16.83
N GLN A 534 -2.20 21.32 -16.11
CA GLN A 534 -1.90 20.66 -14.85
C GLN A 534 -1.76 21.72 -13.75
N SER A 535 -2.36 21.47 -12.59
CA SER A 535 -2.31 22.36 -11.42
C SER A 535 -2.30 21.56 -10.12
N TYR A 536 -1.78 22.17 -9.06
CA TYR A 536 -1.98 21.67 -7.69
C TYR A 536 -3.13 22.39 -7.00
N LEU A 537 -3.96 21.61 -6.32
CA LEU A 537 -5.01 22.10 -5.44
C LEU A 537 -4.98 21.34 -4.12
N TRP A 538 -5.79 21.73 -3.15
CA TRP A 538 -6.04 20.91 -1.97
C TRP A 538 -7.49 21.03 -1.51
N TYR A 539 -8.03 19.93 -1.00
CA TYR A 539 -9.30 19.92 -0.26
C TYR A 539 -9.04 20.27 1.21
N GLY A 540 -9.90 21.11 1.79
CA GLY A 540 -9.94 21.30 3.23
C GLY A 540 -10.56 20.07 3.88
N SER A 541 -9.91 19.52 4.90
CA SER A 541 -10.45 18.38 5.66
C SER A 541 -11.58 18.85 6.58
N SER A 542 -12.72 18.16 6.54
CA SER A 542 -13.83 18.43 7.46
C SER A 542 -13.40 18.24 8.91
N SER A 543 -13.72 19.22 9.77
CA SER A 543 -13.53 19.21 11.22
C SER A 543 -14.82 18.94 12.01
N ASP A 544 -15.88 18.52 11.32
CA ASP A 544 -17.15 18.15 11.95
C ASP A 544 -16.94 17.01 12.95
N LEU A 545 -17.31 17.27 14.22
CA LEU A 545 -17.12 16.36 15.34
C LEU A 545 -17.87 15.03 15.19
N GLN A 546 -18.94 14.97 14.38
CA GLN A 546 -19.66 13.71 14.16
C GLN A 546 -18.90 12.78 13.21
N GLN A 547 -18.23 13.32 12.20
CA GLN A 547 -17.46 12.54 11.23
C GLN A 547 -16.36 13.40 10.59
N PRO A 548 -15.16 13.50 11.18
CA PRO A 548 -14.04 14.23 10.57
C PRO A 548 -13.41 13.44 9.41
N SER A 549 -12.59 14.11 8.60
CA SER A 549 -11.64 13.42 7.70
C SER A 549 -10.52 12.80 8.54
N GLY A 550 -10.02 11.63 8.14
CA GLY A 550 -9.09 10.83 8.94
C GLY A 550 -8.19 9.94 8.10
N ALA A 551 -7.40 9.06 8.74
CA ALA A 551 -6.52 8.12 8.03
C ALA A 551 -7.32 7.23 7.05
N TYR A 552 -8.50 6.77 7.47
CA TYR A 552 -9.43 5.99 6.66
C TYR A 552 -10.26 6.85 5.71
N ILE A 553 -10.96 7.82 6.29
CA ILE A 553 -12.05 8.55 5.63
C ILE A 553 -11.52 9.81 4.96
N PHE A 554 -11.97 10.03 3.72
CA PHE A 554 -11.85 11.33 3.06
C PHE A 554 -13.20 12.03 3.15
N ARG A 555 -13.27 13.10 3.94
CA ARG A 555 -14.44 13.97 3.99
C ARG A 555 -13.98 15.41 3.76
N PRO A 556 -14.08 15.94 2.52
CA PRO A 556 -13.80 17.34 2.28
C PRO A 556 -14.82 18.21 3.03
N ASP A 557 -14.43 19.44 3.38
CA ASP A 557 -15.26 20.42 4.10
C ASP A 557 -16.44 20.99 3.27
N GLY A 558 -16.58 20.55 2.01
CA GLY A 558 -17.62 20.97 1.07
C GLY A 558 -17.26 22.21 0.25
N SER A 559 -16.17 22.90 0.57
CA SER A 559 -15.68 24.02 -0.24
C SER A 559 -15.03 23.52 -1.55
N PRO A 560 -15.02 24.34 -2.62
CA PRO A 560 -14.21 24.05 -3.79
C PRO A 560 -12.74 23.92 -3.41
N PRO A 561 -11.98 22.97 -4.00
CA PRO A 561 -10.57 22.79 -3.68
C PRO A 561 -9.78 24.07 -3.96
N HIS A 562 -8.89 24.42 -3.04
CA HIS A 562 -8.12 25.65 -3.09
C HIS A 562 -6.96 25.51 -4.07
N ILE A 563 -6.87 26.43 -5.03
CA ILE A 563 -5.76 26.47 -6.00
C ILE A 563 -4.48 26.90 -5.29
N VAL A 564 -3.42 26.10 -5.45
CA VAL A 564 -2.12 26.39 -4.82
C VAL A 564 -1.46 27.61 -5.45
N ALA A 565 -1.39 27.66 -6.78
CA ALA A 565 -0.82 28.78 -7.51
C ALA A 565 -1.41 28.88 -8.92
N ARG A 566 -1.67 30.12 -9.37
CA ARG A 566 -2.14 30.43 -10.73
C ARG A 566 -1.02 30.85 -11.68
N SER A 567 0.12 31.27 -11.13
CA SER A 567 1.34 31.57 -11.86
C SER A 567 2.53 30.96 -11.12
N VAL A 568 3.40 30.30 -11.86
CA VAL A 568 4.49 29.49 -11.33
C VAL A 568 5.78 29.85 -12.07
N PRO A 569 6.87 30.21 -11.39
CA PRO A 569 8.15 30.45 -12.04
C PRO A 569 8.65 29.18 -12.75
N LEU A 570 9.12 29.33 -13.99
CA LEU A 570 9.73 28.26 -14.76
C LEU A 570 11.25 28.36 -14.74
N LYS A 571 11.91 27.22 -14.57
CA LYS A 571 13.32 27.05 -14.94
C LYS A 571 13.44 25.89 -15.90
N VAL A 572 13.95 26.17 -17.10
CA VAL A 572 13.96 25.23 -18.22
C VAL A 572 15.39 24.77 -18.47
N TYR A 573 15.57 23.47 -18.53
CA TYR A 573 16.84 22.83 -18.88
C TYR A 573 16.63 22.04 -20.15
N ARG A 574 17.41 22.35 -21.19
CA ARG A 574 17.42 21.56 -22.42
C ARG A 574 18.74 20.84 -22.62
N GLY A 575 18.65 19.64 -23.14
CA GLY A 575 19.82 18.86 -23.49
C GLY A 575 19.51 17.71 -24.43
N SER A 576 20.55 16.96 -24.77
CA SER A 576 20.43 15.94 -25.81
C SER A 576 19.84 14.62 -25.33
N VAL A 577 19.67 14.42 -24.01
CA VAL A 577 19.08 13.22 -23.41
C VAL A 577 17.74 13.52 -22.73
N VAL A 578 17.61 14.69 -22.10
CA VAL A 578 16.40 15.09 -21.37
C VAL A 578 16.17 16.60 -21.45
N ASP A 579 14.90 16.98 -21.61
CA ASP A 579 14.43 18.33 -21.30
C ASP A 579 13.66 18.32 -19.97
N GLU A 580 13.92 19.30 -19.11
CA GLU A 580 13.26 19.44 -17.81
C GLU A 580 12.64 20.83 -17.63
N VAL A 581 11.45 20.88 -17.04
CA VAL A 581 10.80 22.11 -16.58
C VAL A 581 10.59 22.01 -15.07
N HIS A 582 11.27 22.89 -14.34
CA HIS A 582 11.21 22.98 -12.89
C HIS A 582 10.21 24.06 -12.49
N GLN A 583 9.30 23.73 -11.58
CA GLN A 583 8.15 24.53 -11.19
C GLN A 583 8.02 24.60 -9.67
N GLN A 584 8.18 25.80 -9.09
CA GLN A 584 7.94 26.04 -7.66
C GLN A 584 6.54 26.64 -7.47
N PHE A 585 5.54 25.82 -7.17
CA PHE A 585 4.15 26.27 -7.03
C PHE A 585 3.97 27.15 -5.80
N ASN A 586 4.50 26.72 -4.65
CA ASN A 586 4.56 27.51 -3.42
C ASN A 586 5.75 26.99 -2.56
N PRO A 587 6.00 27.51 -1.34
CA PRO A 587 7.16 27.08 -0.54
C PRO A 587 7.25 25.57 -0.20
N TRP A 588 6.16 24.81 -0.29
CA TRP A 588 6.08 23.40 0.11
C TRP A 588 5.57 22.47 -1.00
N ILE A 589 5.37 22.98 -2.23
CA ILE A 589 5.05 22.20 -3.43
C ILE A 589 6.00 22.61 -4.55
N TYR A 590 6.83 21.64 -4.96
CA TYR A 590 7.75 21.74 -6.07
C TYR A 590 7.56 20.56 -7.03
N GLN A 591 7.74 20.79 -8.32
CA GLN A 591 7.57 19.79 -9.37
C GLN A 591 8.67 19.91 -10.42
N VAL A 592 9.09 18.76 -10.96
CA VAL A 592 9.90 18.68 -12.17
C VAL A 592 9.16 17.85 -13.20
N THR A 593 8.88 18.44 -14.36
CA THR A 593 8.37 17.72 -15.54
C THR A 593 9.54 17.38 -16.45
N ARG A 594 9.75 16.08 -16.73
CA ARG A 594 10.86 15.58 -17.56
C ARG A 594 10.33 14.90 -18.82
N LEU A 595 10.94 15.23 -19.96
CA LEU A 595 10.77 14.53 -21.22
C LEU A 595 12.12 13.95 -21.64
N TYR A 596 12.26 12.64 -21.49
CA TYR A 596 13.44 11.91 -21.94
C TYR A 596 13.37 11.62 -23.44
N LYS A 597 14.53 11.64 -24.11
CA LYS A 597 14.66 11.24 -25.51
C LYS A 597 14.18 9.80 -25.68
N GLU A 598 13.43 9.54 -26.75
CA GLU A 598 12.85 8.23 -27.08
C GLU A 598 11.81 7.70 -26.08
N LYS A 599 11.41 8.47 -25.06
CA LYS A 599 10.25 8.15 -24.21
C LYS A 599 9.00 8.84 -24.76
N GLU A 600 7.92 8.09 -24.85
CA GLU A 600 6.61 8.55 -25.36
C GLU A 600 5.66 8.96 -24.22
N HIS A 601 6.23 9.38 -23.09
CA HIS A 601 5.51 9.90 -21.91
C HIS A 601 6.36 10.96 -21.20
N ALA A 602 5.72 11.77 -20.36
CA ALA A 602 6.39 12.68 -19.45
C ALA A 602 6.46 12.08 -18.05
N GLU A 603 7.59 12.28 -17.37
CA GLU A 603 7.73 11.96 -15.96
C GLU A 603 7.52 13.23 -15.13
N ILE A 604 6.52 13.22 -14.25
CA ILE A 604 6.19 14.35 -13.38
C ILE A 604 6.56 13.97 -11.95
N GLU A 605 7.71 14.46 -11.50
CA GLU A 605 8.19 14.26 -10.14
C GLU A 605 7.67 15.37 -9.23
N TYR A 606 7.05 14.99 -8.11
CA TYR A 606 6.50 15.92 -7.14
C TYR A 606 7.23 15.84 -5.80
N THR A 607 7.43 17.00 -5.19
CA THR A 607 7.93 17.18 -3.82
C THR A 607 6.89 18.00 -3.06
N ILE A 608 6.19 17.35 -2.13
CA ILE A 608 5.13 17.97 -1.32
C ILE A 608 5.53 17.83 0.15
N GLY A 609 5.67 18.94 0.85
CA GLY A 609 5.88 18.98 2.29
C GLY A 609 6.91 20.04 2.74
N PRO A 610 6.91 20.39 4.03
CA PRO A 610 5.87 20.04 5.01
C PRO A 610 4.55 20.75 4.68
N ILE A 611 3.42 20.03 4.77
CA ILE A 611 2.10 20.62 4.54
C ILE A 611 1.78 21.50 5.76
N PRO A 612 1.54 22.81 5.58
CA PRO A 612 1.32 23.71 6.71
C PRO A 612 -0.03 23.43 7.37
N THR A 613 -0.04 23.34 8.70
CA THR A 613 -1.25 23.11 9.51
C THR A 613 -1.44 24.16 10.61
N GLU A 614 -0.61 25.21 10.63
CA GLU A 614 -0.64 26.28 11.64
C GLU A 614 -1.94 27.09 11.58
N ASP A 615 -2.54 27.18 10.40
CA ASP A 615 -3.87 27.78 10.15
C ASP A 615 -5.04 26.93 10.66
N SER A 616 -4.72 25.78 11.26
CA SER A 616 -5.67 24.83 11.81
C SER A 616 -6.56 24.09 10.82
N ILE A 617 -6.25 24.14 9.53
CA ILE A 617 -7.00 23.47 8.46
C ILE A 617 -6.19 22.26 7.99
N GLY A 618 -6.76 21.05 8.08
CA GLY A 618 -6.21 19.86 7.44
C GLY A 618 -6.26 19.98 5.92
N LYS A 619 -5.21 19.54 5.21
CA LYS A 619 -5.07 19.74 3.76
C LYS A 619 -4.79 18.43 3.06
N GLU A 620 -5.60 18.16 2.03
CA GLU A 620 -5.51 16.96 1.21
C GLU A 620 -5.13 17.37 -0.22
N VAL A 621 -3.84 17.27 -0.52
CA VAL A 621 -3.19 17.87 -1.70
C VAL A 621 -3.40 16.98 -2.92
N ILE A 622 -3.87 17.58 -4.01
CA ILE A 622 -4.12 16.92 -5.28
C ILE A 622 -3.31 17.54 -6.41
N THR A 623 -2.91 16.72 -7.37
CA THR A 623 -2.60 17.18 -8.73
C THR A 623 -3.82 16.98 -9.61
N GLN A 624 -4.18 18.00 -10.38
CA GLN A 624 -5.34 17.98 -11.26
C GLN A 624 -4.91 18.26 -12.69
N MET A 625 -5.28 17.37 -13.59
CA MET A 625 -5.05 17.43 -15.02
C MET A 625 -6.39 17.66 -15.71
N THR A 626 -6.50 18.77 -16.44
CA THR A 626 -7.74 19.17 -17.14
C THR A 626 -7.46 19.25 -18.62
N ALA A 627 -8.12 18.40 -19.38
CA ALA A 627 -8.12 18.37 -20.85
C ALA A 627 -9.50 18.73 -21.39
N ASN A 628 -9.55 19.23 -22.62
CA ASN A 628 -10.82 19.48 -23.31
C ASN A 628 -11.35 18.19 -23.97
N MET A 629 -11.59 17.16 -23.17
CA MET A 629 -12.07 15.84 -23.61
C MET A 629 -13.52 15.63 -23.17
N VAL A 630 -14.33 15.01 -24.04
CA VAL A 630 -15.73 14.68 -23.75
C VAL A 630 -15.78 13.23 -23.26
N THR A 631 -15.63 13.05 -21.94
CA THR A 631 -15.48 11.72 -21.32
C THR A 631 -16.78 11.16 -20.76
N ASP A 632 -17.89 11.91 -20.84
CA ASP A 632 -19.25 11.48 -20.48
C ASP A 632 -19.35 10.81 -19.09
N LYS A 633 -18.74 11.43 -18.07
CA LYS A 633 -18.62 10.92 -16.68
C LYS A 633 -17.81 9.62 -16.50
N VAL A 634 -17.23 9.08 -17.56
CA VAL A 634 -16.48 7.81 -17.54
C VAL A 634 -14.99 8.05 -17.31
N TYR A 635 -14.40 7.19 -16.49
CA TYR A 635 -12.96 7.08 -16.28
C TYR A 635 -12.63 5.64 -15.88
N TYR A 636 -11.38 5.25 -15.96
CA TYR A 636 -10.97 3.86 -15.74
C TYR A 636 -9.84 3.80 -14.72
N THR A 637 -9.94 2.88 -13.77
CA THR A 637 -8.92 2.66 -12.73
C THR A 637 -8.56 1.20 -12.62
N ASP A 638 -7.31 0.89 -12.32
CA ASP A 638 -6.86 -0.48 -12.18
C ASP A 638 -7.42 -1.17 -10.91
N SER A 639 -7.48 -2.50 -10.92
CA SER A 639 -7.62 -3.34 -9.72
C SER A 639 -6.25 -3.95 -9.40
N ASN A 640 -5.62 -3.51 -8.31
CA ASN A 640 -4.35 -4.03 -7.78
C ASN A 640 -3.21 -4.13 -8.81
N GLY A 641 -3.19 -3.27 -9.83
CA GLY A 641 -2.21 -3.26 -10.90
C GLY A 641 -2.50 -4.21 -12.07
N ARG A 642 -3.74 -4.70 -12.22
CA ARG A 642 -4.17 -5.58 -13.32
C ARG A 642 -5.29 -4.97 -14.16
N ASP A 643 -6.50 -5.52 -14.06
CA ASP A 643 -7.66 -5.16 -14.88
C ASP A 643 -8.05 -3.70 -14.67
N PHE A 644 -8.36 -2.97 -15.74
CA PHE A 644 -8.98 -1.65 -15.65
C PHE A 644 -10.50 -1.78 -15.55
N LEU A 645 -11.06 -1.22 -14.50
CA LEU A 645 -12.50 -1.17 -14.26
C LEU A 645 -13.05 0.18 -14.72
N LYS A 646 -14.19 0.13 -15.40
CA LYS A 646 -14.93 1.32 -15.83
C LYS A 646 -15.63 1.92 -14.62
N ARG A 647 -15.32 3.17 -14.32
CA ARG A 647 -15.95 3.98 -13.28
C ARG A 647 -16.86 5.01 -13.94
N ILE A 648 -18.02 5.25 -13.33
CA ILE A 648 -18.98 6.27 -13.77
C ILE A 648 -19.24 7.16 -12.57
N ARG A 649 -18.93 8.46 -12.72
CA ARG A 649 -19.12 9.44 -11.65
C ARG A 649 -20.58 9.45 -11.17
N ASP A 650 -20.75 9.42 -9.85
CA ASP A 650 -22.04 9.42 -9.16
C ASP A 650 -22.97 8.26 -9.54
N TYR A 651 -22.39 7.09 -9.84
CA TYR A 651 -23.14 5.90 -10.24
C TYR A 651 -22.62 4.63 -9.56
N ARG A 652 -23.53 3.68 -9.34
CA ARG A 652 -23.26 2.33 -8.83
C ARG A 652 -24.10 1.33 -9.63
N ALA A 653 -23.50 0.21 -10.00
CA ALA A 653 -24.17 -0.81 -10.81
C ALA A 653 -25.17 -1.63 -10.01
N ASP A 654 -24.86 -1.90 -8.73
CA ASP A 654 -25.62 -2.86 -7.93
C ASP A 654 -26.77 -2.23 -7.12
N TRP A 655 -26.78 -0.90 -6.93
CA TRP A 655 -27.82 -0.16 -6.23
C TRP A 655 -28.01 1.26 -6.77
N ASN A 656 -29.16 1.87 -6.46
CA ASN A 656 -29.40 3.28 -6.77
C ASN A 656 -28.69 4.16 -5.75
N LEU A 657 -27.57 4.78 -6.15
CA LEU A 657 -26.76 5.62 -5.27
C LEU A 657 -27.49 6.90 -4.88
N SER A 658 -27.66 7.12 -3.57
CA SER A 658 -27.91 8.44 -3.00
C SER A 658 -26.58 9.16 -2.79
N VAL A 659 -26.35 10.24 -3.55
CA VAL A 659 -25.08 10.97 -3.57
C VAL A 659 -24.99 11.93 -2.38
N ASN A 660 -24.28 11.51 -1.33
CA ASN A 660 -24.04 12.32 -0.13
C ASN A 660 -22.67 13.01 -0.12
N GLN A 661 -21.69 12.43 -0.83
CA GLN A 661 -20.31 12.92 -0.92
C GLN A 661 -19.81 12.88 -2.37
N PRO A 662 -20.07 13.93 -3.18
CA PRO A 662 -19.81 13.91 -4.63
C PRO A 662 -18.33 13.91 -5.00
N GLN A 663 -17.43 14.25 -4.08
CA GLN A 663 -15.98 14.06 -4.27
C GLN A 663 -15.55 12.69 -3.74
N ALA A 664 -15.67 12.45 -2.44
CA ALA A 664 -15.12 11.26 -1.80
C ALA A 664 -15.72 9.95 -2.32
N GLY A 665 -17.00 9.94 -2.70
CA GLY A 665 -17.68 8.79 -3.29
C GLY A 665 -17.25 8.47 -4.74
N ASN A 666 -16.41 9.30 -5.36
CA ASN A 666 -15.87 9.09 -6.71
C ASN A 666 -14.35 8.86 -6.70
N TYR A 667 -13.71 8.79 -5.53
CA TYR A 667 -12.32 8.37 -5.42
C TYR A 667 -12.20 6.85 -5.47
N TYR A 668 -11.22 6.36 -6.23
CA TYR A 668 -10.90 4.95 -6.38
C TYR A 668 -9.41 4.70 -6.15
N PRO A 669 -9.02 3.49 -5.70
CA PRO A 669 -7.63 3.15 -5.49
C PRO A 669 -6.92 2.89 -6.82
N LEU A 670 -5.68 3.36 -6.93
CA LEU A 670 -4.81 3.15 -8.09
C LEU A 670 -3.52 2.47 -7.64
N ASN A 671 -3.12 1.39 -8.31
CA ASN A 671 -1.82 0.73 -8.10
C ASN A 671 -0.99 0.65 -9.38
N LEU A 672 -1.60 0.87 -10.53
CA LEU A 672 -0.98 1.04 -11.84
C LEU A 672 -1.29 2.44 -12.39
N GLY A 673 -2.56 2.84 -12.46
CA GLY A 673 -2.94 4.13 -13.01
C GLY A 673 -4.42 4.35 -13.23
N ILE A 674 -4.71 5.51 -13.81
CA ILE A 674 -6.04 5.99 -14.20
C ILE A 674 -5.98 6.51 -15.64
N TYR A 675 -7.04 6.31 -16.41
CA TYR A 675 -7.18 6.97 -17.71
C TYR A 675 -8.60 7.46 -17.99
N ILE A 676 -8.67 8.42 -18.90
CA ILE A 676 -9.90 8.90 -19.53
C ILE A 676 -9.73 8.84 -21.04
N GLU A 677 -10.82 8.58 -21.75
CA GLU A 677 -10.82 8.51 -23.21
C GLU A 677 -12.04 9.26 -23.76
N ASP A 678 -11.89 9.80 -24.97
CA ASP A 678 -12.98 10.20 -25.83
C ASP A 678 -12.82 9.54 -27.21
N LYS A 679 -13.59 9.98 -28.22
CA LYS A 679 -13.51 9.40 -29.57
C LYS A 679 -12.18 9.65 -30.30
N LYS A 680 -11.30 10.52 -29.80
CA LYS A 680 -10.08 10.99 -30.47
C LYS A 680 -8.82 10.68 -29.69
N SER A 681 -8.87 10.82 -28.37
CA SER A 681 -7.68 10.79 -27.51
C SER A 681 -7.91 9.96 -26.26
N GLU A 682 -6.84 9.38 -25.76
CA GLU A 682 -6.76 8.79 -24.42
C GLU A 682 -5.71 9.57 -23.62
N LEU A 683 -6.06 9.95 -22.40
CA LEU A 683 -5.13 10.55 -21.43
C LEU A 683 -4.95 9.57 -20.26
N SER A 684 -3.74 9.05 -20.14
CA SER A 684 -3.38 8.01 -19.19
C SER A 684 -2.32 8.50 -18.20
N VAL A 685 -2.53 8.23 -16.91
CA VAL A 685 -1.63 8.61 -15.81
C VAL A 685 -1.28 7.37 -15.01
N LEU A 686 0.02 7.03 -14.99
CA LEU A 686 0.54 5.92 -14.19
C LEU A 686 1.11 6.42 -12.87
N VAL A 687 1.03 5.60 -11.82
CA VAL A 687 1.46 5.95 -10.46
C VAL A 687 2.67 5.14 -10.01
N ASP A 688 3.54 5.76 -9.20
CA ASP A 688 4.73 5.11 -8.63
C ASP A 688 4.46 4.40 -7.29
N ARG A 689 3.23 4.51 -6.78
CA ARG A 689 2.76 3.96 -5.51
C ARG A 689 1.24 3.89 -5.47
N ALA A 690 0.69 3.15 -4.52
CA ALA A 690 -0.73 3.18 -4.23
C ALA A 690 -1.23 4.63 -4.00
N THR A 691 -2.27 5.05 -4.71
CA THR A 691 -2.73 6.44 -4.73
C THR A 691 -4.24 6.49 -4.90
N GLY A 692 -4.93 7.43 -4.25
CA GLY A 692 -6.34 7.72 -4.55
C GLY A 692 -6.48 8.66 -5.74
N GLY A 693 -7.37 8.33 -6.69
CA GLY A 693 -7.65 9.20 -7.84
C GLY A 693 -9.10 9.15 -8.31
N ALA A 694 -9.49 10.18 -9.06
CA ALA A 694 -10.87 10.37 -9.53
C ALA A 694 -10.93 11.19 -10.83
N SER A 695 -12.10 11.16 -11.48
CA SER A 695 -12.52 12.16 -12.47
C SER A 695 -13.77 12.87 -11.95
N ILE A 696 -13.59 14.06 -11.36
CA ILE A 696 -14.69 14.83 -10.74
C ILE A 696 -15.48 15.67 -11.77
N LYS A 697 -14.87 15.94 -12.93
CA LYS A 697 -15.51 16.59 -14.08
C LYS A 697 -15.06 15.93 -15.37
N ASP A 698 -15.84 16.10 -16.44
CA ASP A 698 -15.47 15.56 -17.74
C ASP A 698 -14.17 16.18 -18.23
N GLY A 699 -13.32 15.36 -18.86
CA GLY A 699 -11.98 15.77 -19.29
C GLY A 699 -10.97 16.00 -18.15
N GLN A 700 -11.33 15.68 -16.91
CA GLN A 700 -10.47 15.87 -15.74
C GLN A 700 -9.99 14.53 -15.15
N ILE A 701 -8.71 14.46 -14.78
CA ILE A 701 -8.15 13.47 -13.86
C ILE A 701 -7.59 14.23 -12.66
N GLU A 702 -7.80 13.72 -11.45
CA GLU A 702 -7.07 14.18 -10.27
C GLU A 702 -6.56 13.02 -9.43
N LEU A 703 -5.38 13.21 -8.84
CA LEU A 703 -4.72 12.28 -7.93
C LEU A 703 -4.45 12.99 -6.60
N MET A 704 -4.83 12.38 -5.50
CA MET A 704 -4.46 12.85 -4.16
C MET A 704 -3.08 12.33 -3.79
N LEU A 705 -2.11 13.22 -3.61
CA LEU A 705 -0.69 12.89 -3.52
C LEU A 705 -0.15 12.88 -2.08
N HIS A 706 -0.75 13.69 -1.20
CA HIS A 706 -0.39 13.74 0.21
C HIS A 706 -1.54 14.33 1.02
N ARG A 707 -1.73 13.80 2.23
CA ARG A 707 -2.69 14.29 3.21
C ARG A 707 -1.95 14.61 4.50
N GLU A 708 -2.24 15.75 5.10
CA GLU A 708 -1.84 16.05 6.49
C GLU A 708 -3.10 16.33 7.28
N LEU A 709 -3.28 15.55 8.35
CA LEU A 709 -4.47 15.53 9.17
C LEU A 709 -4.06 15.77 10.63
N LYS A 710 -4.89 16.48 11.39
CA LYS A 710 -4.61 16.72 12.81
C LYS A 710 -4.91 15.49 13.66
N GLU A 711 -3.98 15.11 14.53
CA GLU A 711 -4.12 13.95 15.43
C GLU A 711 -5.12 14.21 16.56
N MET A 712 -6.10 13.33 16.69
CA MET A 712 -7.15 13.36 17.73
C MET A 712 -6.92 12.27 18.78
N SER A 713 -7.62 12.35 19.90
CA SER A 713 -7.75 11.31 20.91
C SER A 713 -8.32 10.02 20.30
N ILE A 714 -8.22 8.89 21.02
CA ILE A 714 -8.67 7.59 20.53
C ILE A 714 -10.16 7.55 20.17
N SER A 715 -10.96 8.40 20.80
CA SER A 715 -12.38 8.60 20.55
C SER A 715 -12.68 9.68 19.51
N ALA A 716 -11.66 10.19 18.82
CA ALA A 716 -11.74 11.26 17.83
C ALA A 716 -12.44 12.55 18.32
N ASN A 717 -12.52 12.77 19.64
CA ASN A 717 -13.34 13.83 20.25
C ASN A 717 -12.52 14.96 20.90
N GLN A 718 -11.19 14.83 20.96
CA GLN A 718 -10.32 15.85 21.52
C GLN A 718 -9.01 15.90 20.73
N TYR A 719 -8.50 17.08 20.40
CA TYR A 719 -7.15 17.16 19.80
C TYR A 719 -6.13 16.56 20.77
N LYS A 720 -5.20 15.75 20.27
CA LYS A 720 -4.17 15.15 21.14
C LYS A 720 -3.32 16.21 21.84
N SER A 721 -3.10 17.34 21.19
CA SER A 721 -2.43 18.54 21.76
C SER A 721 -3.18 19.16 22.95
N GLU A 722 -4.47 18.87 23.10
CA GLU A 722 -5.34 19.42 24.14
C GLU A 722 -5.64 18.41 25.26
N MET A 723 -5.19 17.16 25.11
CA MET A 723 -5.38 16.12 26.12
C MET A 723 -4.59 16.46 27.40
N LYS A 724 -5.31 16.74 28.48
CA LYS A 724 -4.75 16.87 29.84
C LYS A 724 -5.19 15.67 30.67
N ARG A 725 -4.24 14.86 31.16
CA ARG A 725 -4.54 13.77 32.10
C ARG A 725 -4.58 14.31 33.53
N MET A 726 -5.58 13.91 34.30
CA MET A 726 -5.64 14.22 35.73
C MET A 726 -4.67 13.33 36.50
N THR A 727 -3.98 13.91 37.48
CA THR A 727 -3.13 13.19 38.42
C THR A 727 -3.96 12.88 39.67
N TRP A 728 -4.11 11.61 40.01
CA TRP A 728 -4.89 11.18 41.17
C TRP A 728 -3.97 10.88 42.36
N LYS A 729 -4.43 11.21 43.58
CA LYS A 729 -3.87 10.67 44.83
C LYS A 729 -4.86 9.62 45.34
N VAL A 730 -4.39 8.39 45.54
CA VAL A 730 -5.21 7.29 46.05
C VAL A 730 -5.15 7.27 47.57
N GLU A 731 -6.30 7.19 48.24
CA GLU A 731 -6.39 7.16 49.70
C GLU A 731 -6.02 5.75 50.21
N GLY A 732 -5.01 5.65 51.07
CA GLY A 732 -4.49 4.38 51.60
C GLY A 732 -3.10 3.97 51.09
N GLU A 733 -2.53 4.67 50.10
CA GLU A 733 -1.12 4.50 49.71
C GLU A 733 -0.20 5.20 50.72
N SER A 734 0.21 4.48 51.76
CA SER A 734 1.34 4.87 52.62
C SER A 734 2.65 4.56 51.89
N GLY A 735 3.56 5.53 51.84
CA GLY A 735 4.73 5.57 50.96
C GLY A 735 5.58 4.30 50.83
N ASP A 736 6.21 4.25 49.66
CA ASP A 736 7.12 3.24 49.08
C ASP A 736 6.49 1.90 48.69
N GLU A 737 5.46 1.94 47.84
CA GLU A 737 5.42 0.93 46.79
C GLU A 737 6.61 1.15 45.86
N ALA A 738 7.38 0.08 45.62
CA ALA A 738 8.44 0.11 44.63
C ALA A 738 7.84 0.67 43.34
N SER A 739 8.42 1.78 42.87
CA SER A 739 8.10 2.29 41.54
C SER A 739 8.14 1.08 40.60
N PRO A 740 7.07 0.78 39.85
CA PRO A 740 7.08 -0.36 38.92
C PRO A 740 8.38 -0.26 38.13
N VAL A 741 9.16 -1.34 38.02
CA VAL A 741 10.52 -1.31 37.46
C VAL A 741 10.50 -0.49 36.17
N ARG A 742 10.99 0.73 36.29
CA ARG A 742 10.98 1.73 35.24
C ARG A 742 12.35 1.66 34.60
N GLY A 743 12.41 1.47 33.29
CA GLY A 743 13.66 1.58 32.54
C GLY A 743 14.43 2.86 32.91
N GLY A 744 15.75 2.75 33.09
CA GLY A 744 16.61 3.89 33.42
C GLY A 744 16.55 5.03 32.39
N PRO A 745 16.99 6.25 32.76
CA PRO A 745 17.14 7.35 31.80
C PRO A 745 18.11 6.98 30.68
N VAL A 746 17.79 7.41 29.45
CA VAL A 746 18.61 7.14 28.26
C VAL A 746 19.96 7.85 28.39
N ASP A 747 21.04 7.07 28.36
CA ASP A 747 22.40 7.60 28.25
C ASP A 747 22.63 8.09 26.82
N SER A 748 22.80 9.40 26.67
CA SER A 748 22.98 10.08 25.38
C SER A 748 24.32 9.81 24.72
N SER A 749 25.28 9.20 25.42
CA SER A 749 26.59 8.82 24.87
C SER A 749 26.63 7.40 24.31
N THR A 750 25.74 6.52 24.78
CA THR A 750 25.75 5.08 24.43
C THR A 750 24.46 4.59 23.77
N PHE A 751 23.37 5.36 23.82
CA PHE A 751 22.05 5.02 23.25
C PHE A 751 21.46 3.69 23.72
N VAL A 752 21.87 3.20 24.89
CA VAL A 752 21.30 2.00 25.50
C VAL A 752 19.98 2.36 26.19
N VAL A 753 18.93 1.56 25.94
CA VAL A 753 17.60 1.71 26.54
C VAL A 753 17.30 0.47 27.39
N GLU A 754 17.13 0.65 28.69
CA GLU A 754 16.60 -0.38 29.59
C GLU A 754 15.06 -0.28 29.62
N LEU A 755 14.35 -1.41 29.60
CA LEU A 755 12.87 -1.46 29.58
C LEU A 755 12.35 -2.30 30.76
N GLY A 756 11.23 -1.86 31.35
CA GLY A 756 10.43 -2.65 32.29
C GLY A 756 9.24 -3.34 31.61
N PRO A 757 8.66 -4.40 32.21
CA PRO A 757 7.47 -5.09 31.67
C PRO A 757 6.27 -4.13 31.57
N MET A 758 5.58 -4.13 30.42
CA MET A 758 4.39 -3.31 30.12
C MET A 758 4.57 -1.78 30.23
N GLU A 759 5.77 -1.24 30.03
CA GLU A 759 5.95 0.21 29.83
C GLU A 759 5.89 0.60 28.34
N ILE A 760 4.91 1.43 27.97
CA ILE A 760 4.90 2.18 26.71
C ILE A 760 5.48 3.57 27.00
N ARG A 761 6.71 3.83 26.54
CA ARG A 761 7.30 5.17 26.56
C ARG A 761 7.24 5.79 25.17
N THR A 762 6.66 6.98 25.09
CA THR A 762 6.69 7.82 23.89
C THR A 762 7.75 8.90 24.11
N PHE A 763 8.73 8.98 23.21
CA PHE A 763 9.70 10.07 23.17
C PHE A 763 9.51 10.83 21.84
N LEU A 764 9.61 12.15 21.86
CA LEU A 764 9.81 12.95 20.65
C LEU A 764 10.88 13.99 20.90
N LEU A 765 12.05 13.73 20.32
CA LEU A 765 13.13 14.68 20.13
C LEU A 765 12.82 15.56 18.93
N LYS A 766 13.12 16.85 19.11
CA LYS A 766 13.06 17.91 18.09
C LYS A 766 13.85 17.53 16.84
N PHE A 767 13.28 17.87 15.68
CA PHE A 767 14.08 18.28 14.52
C PHE A 767 13.98 19.81 14.38
#